data_AF-A0A964ZDN5-F1
#
_entry.id   AF-A0A964ZDN5-F1
#
_cell.length_a   1.000
_cell.length_b   1.000
_cell.length_c   1.000
_cell.angle_alpha   90.00
_cell.angle_beta   90.00
_cell.angle_gamma   90.00
#
_symmetry.space_group_name_H-M   'P 1'
#
loop_
_entity.id
_entity.type
_entity.pdbx_description
1 polymer ?
#
loop_
_entity_poly.entity_id
_entity_poly.type
_entity_poly.pdbx_seq_one_letter_code
_entity_poly.pdbx_strand_id
1 'polypeptide(L)'
;MYTLMAFVLLLPAGPNDLDLGQLRELLYDRLDPRGQSQAALLLVQSKDPAAEKIVRIGLRQTENEETFQALAAAVRLKQDSRFVSELLGALVANRPRIRQVVAETLAGLASPELVKRLAVVITDPKTDLRVRQTALWTLGRTGRQEAAAVLIGQCDASEELRRVAMLALTELTGQTHGTDAARWKTWWEEHKSMTHEQWLEMRLAYHTARSLRLEGDLLRYRAQVNRLHQMLYARLPLAERFGYLEALRDHEDPSVRALAVVFAVELRSTVTDVLRIAFLSEMVVHLTHDTNADVQRGAVLALGRFNDDKATDRLRDLLAAPSSVVRSAAVRALATRARGNTTENRALQKEAIPLLQKALDDKSLEVVVEAAEALGTLGAAEAGPVLTDLLRHGAENVRHTAAQALERTADAGLLDGLVKGLDDTSGPVRFSLVGAISKALAGSKEITIEQRKRWLTRLVQVMTSDEDVAVRTRAASVLGECGGPDQLEALWGVVQSGTEGRLQEKAWEAMLDVLGRATNLKQVEAWDQELIKNKQLGRRVQLWSRVYARWEERADQRENATQALAGLVGAQTDDGKWQAAAPLGQTLLVRCAEAGEAARSRCLKLLLRIAHMALADGNKSEVLRIVQEVRGYLMPGPLTEEFEAVRMKASRE
;
A
#
# COMPACT_ATOMS: atom_id res chain seq x y z
N MET A 1 -26.67 -27.19 5.68
CA MET A 1 -25.51 -28.05 6.00
C MET A 1 -24.61 -27.37 7.03
N TYR A 2 -24.30 -26.07 6.87
CA TYR A 2 -23.55 -25.28 7.87
C TYR A 2 -24.24 -25.09 9.22
N THR A 3 -25.58 -25.10 9.30
CA THR A 3 -26.33 -24.99 10.58
C THR A 3 -26.43 -26.29 11.38
N LEU A 4 -25.96 -27.43 10.87
CA LEU A 4 -25.95 -28.71 11.60
C LEU A 4 -24.54 -29.21 11.89
N MET A 5 -23.54 -28.90 11.05
CA MET A 5 -22.13 -29.22 11.36
C MET A 5 -21.52 -28.33 12.44
N ALA A 6 -21.99 -27.08 12.59
CA ALA A 6 -21.46 -26.16 13.60
C ALA A 6 -21.95 -26.44 15.04
N PHE A 7 -22.87 -27.40 15.25
CA PHE A 7 -23.53 -27.60 16.55
C PHE A 7 -23.24 -28.96 17.21
N VAL A 8 -22.22 -29.70 16.76
CA VAL A 8 -21.89 -31.05 17.28
C VAL A 8 -21.01 -31.02 18.55
N LEU A 9 -20.72 -29.86 19.13
CA LEU A 9 -19.96 -29.78 20.38
C LEU A 9 -20.83 -29.19 21.49
N LEU A 10 -21.55 -30.04 22.21
CA LEU A 10 -21.66 -30.00 23.68
C LEU A 10 -22.45 -31.22 24.23
N LEU A 11 -21.69 -32.02 24.98
CA LEU A 11 -22.04 -32.93 26.10
C LEU A 11 -22.19 -34.46 25.87
N PRO A 12 -21.79 -35.25 26.88
CA PRO A 12 -21.50 -36.67 26.77
C PRO A 12 -22.69 -37.51 27.23
N ALA A 13 -23.23 -38.34 26.36
CA ALA A 13 -24.02 -39.48 26.79
C ALA A 13 -23.53 -40.70 26.02
N GLY A 14 -23.01 -41.68 26.77
CA GLY A 14 -22.69 -42.99 26.20
C GLY A 14 -23.95 -43.63 25.62
N PRO A 15 -23.82 -44.52 24.63
CA PRO A 15 -24.93 -45.03 23.81
C PRO A 15 -25.97 -45.91 24.54
N ASN A 16 -25.94 -46.04 25.88
CA ASN A 16 -26.71 -47.06 26.61
C ASN A 16 -27.77 -46.55 27.61
N ASP A 17 -27.96 -45.24 27.81
CA ASP A 17 -29.08 -44.70 28.61
C ASP A 17 -29.77 -43.55 27.85
N LEU A 18 -30.25 -43.82 26.64
CA LEU A 18 -31.06 -42.86 25.91
C LEU A 18 -32.51 -42.97 26.39
N ASP A 19 -33.01 -41.96 27.11
CA ASP A 19 -34.44 -41.85 27.41
C ASP A 19 -35.22 -41.55 26.12
N LEU A 20 -35.74 -42.60 25.49
CA LEU A 20 -36.52 -42.51 24.26
C LEU A 20 -37.84 -41.74 24.44
N GLY A 21 -38.37 -41.67 25.67
CA GLY A 21 -39.55 -40.86 25.99
C GLY A 21 -39.21 -39.39 25.88
N GLN A 22 -38.14 -38.96 26.57
CA GLN A 22 -37.64 -37.59 26.53
C GLN A 22 -37.23 -37.16 25.11
N LEU A 23 -36.51 -38.01 24.37
CA LEU A 23 -36.12 -37.71 22.99
C LEU A 23 -37.33 -37.59 22.06
N ARG A 24 -38.38 -38.39 22.29
CA ARG A 24 -39.63 -38.25 21.56
C ARG A 24 -40.32 -36.94 21.89
N GLU A 25 -40.38 -36.52 23.15
CA GLU A 25 -40.96 -35.22 23.52
C GLU A 25 -40.21 -34.06 22.85
N LEU A 26 -38.88 -34.04 22.94
CA LEU A 26 -38.03 -33.03 22.30
C LEU A 26 -38.18 -33.01 20.77
N LEU A 27 -38.38 -34.17 20.13
CA LEU A 27 -38.58 -34.26 18.69
C LEU A 27 -39.88 -33.57 18.22
N TYR A 28 -40.90 -33.48 19.07
CA TYR A 28 -42.18 -32.85 18.77
C TYR A 28 -42.33 -31.44 19.39
N ASP A 29 -41.33 -30.95 20.13
CA ASP A 29 -41.35 -29.61 20.73
C ASP A 29 -41.04 -28.54 19.68
N ARG A 30 -42.07 -27.80 19.24
CA ARG A 30 -41.94 -26.74 18.22
C ARG A 30 -41.23 -25.49 18.71
N LEU A 31 -41.12 -25.30 20.02
CA LEU A 31 -40.48 -24.13 20.62
C LEU A 31 -38.95 -24.28 20.69
N ASP A 32 -38.43 -25.50 20.50
CA ASP A 32 -36.99 -25.78 20.48
C ASP A 32 -36.53 -26.53 19.20
N PRO A 33 -36.34 -25.82 18.07
CA PRO A 33 -35.82 -26.40 16.83
C PRO A 33 -34.42 -27.04 16.97
N ARG A 34 -33.63 -26.59 17.96
CA ARG A 34 -32.29 -27.15 18.24
C ARG A 34 -32.43 -28.51 18.91
N GLY A 35 -33.24 -28.58 19.98
CA GLY A 35 -33.61 -29.82 20.65
C GLY A 35 -34.21 -30.84 19.69
N GLN A 36 -35.11 -30.42 18.78
CA GLN A 36 -35.66 -31.29 17.74
C GLN A 36 -34.58 -31.91 16.84
N SER A 37 -33.66 -31.09 16.34
CA SER A 37 -32.60 -31.53 15.44
C SER A 37 -31.63 -32.48 16.14
N GLN A 38 -31.32 -32.22 17.40
CA GLN A 38 -30.47 -33.07 18.24
C GLN A 38 -31.16 -34.40 18.56
N ALA A 39 -32.43 -34.37 18.95
CA ALA A 39 -33.21 -35.57 19.23
C ALA A 39 -33.34 -36.46 17.99
N ALA A 40 -33.61 -35.87 16.83
CA ALA A 40 -33.64 -36.59 15.55
C ALA A 40 -32.29 -37.28 15.25
N LEU A 41 -31.17 -36.59 15.51
CA LEU A 41 -29.83 -37.14 15.29
C LEU A 41 -29.56 -38.35 16.20
N LEU A 42 -29.85 -38.23 17.49
CA LEU A 42 -29.66 -39.30 18.47
C LEU A 42 -30.54 -40.52 18.17
N LEU A 43 -31.79 -40.30 17.78
CA LEU A 43 -32.72 -41.37 17.40
C LEU A 43 -32.25 -42.13 16.15
N VAL A 44 -31.75 -41.43 15.13
CA VAL A 44 -31.22 -42.06 13.91
C VAL A 44 -29.93 -42.84 14.18
N GLN A 45 -29.07 -42.33 15.07
CA GLN A 45 -27.82 -43.01 15.45
C GLN A 45 -28.02 -44.24 16.35
N SER A 46 -29.14 -44.28 17.09
CA SER A 46 -29.42 -45.36 18.02
C SER A 46 -29.54 -46.71 17.31
N LYS A 47 -28.99 -47.75 17.96
CA LYS A 47 -29.14 -49.16 17.54
C LYS A 47 -30.39 -49.81 18.13
N ASP A 48 -31.12 -49.11 18.99
CA ASP A 48 -32.34 -49.60 19.60
C ASP A 48 -33.48 -49.72 18.56
N PRO A 49 -34.08 -50.91 18.36
CA PRO A 49 -35.24 -51.09 17.48
C PRO A 49 -36.43 -50.16 17.81
N ALA A 50 -36.60 -49.77 19.06
CA ALA A 50 -37.63 -48.81 19.47
C ALA A 50 -37.35 -47.41 18.94
N ALA A 51 -36.08 -46.96 18.94
CA ALA A 51 -35.67 -45.71 18.33
C ALA A 51 -35.88 -45.72 16.81
N GLU A 52 -35.50 -46.82 16.14
CA GLU A 52 -35.77 -46.99 14.70
C GLU A 52 -37.26 -46.88 14.38
N LYS A 53 -38.13 -47.49 15.20
CA LYS A 53 -39.58 -47.39 15.06
C LYS A 53 -40.08 -45.96 15.18
N ILE A 54 -39.54 -45.17 16.12
CA ILE A 54 -39.88 -43.73 16.25
C ILE A 54 -39.52 -42.97 14.97
N VAL A 55 -38.32 -43.19 14.43
CA VAL A 55 -37.87 -42.57 13.17
C VAL A 55 -38.77 -42.96 12.00
N ARG A 56 -39.10 -44.25 11.83
CA ARG A 56 -40.00 -44.73 10.76
C ARG A 56 -41.40 -44.12 10.86
N ILE A 57 -41.95 -43.97 12.07
CA ILE A 57 -43.25 -43.33 12.28
C ILE A 57 -43.18 -41.86 11.92
N GLY A 58 -42.17 -41.14 12.40
CA GLY A 58 -42.00 -39.71 12.10
C GLY A 58 -41.83 -39.43 10.60
N LEU A 59 -41.07 -40.27 9.88
CA LEU A 59 -40.90 -40.17 8.43
C LEU A 59 -42.15 -40.59 7.62
N ARG A 60 -43.19 -41.14 8.24
CA ARG A 60 -44.50 -41.37 7.60
C ARG A 60 -45.47 -40.23 7.87
N GLN A 61 -45.25 -39.45 8.94
CA GLN A 61 -46.09 -38.34 9.36
C GLN A 61 -45.74 -37.05 8.60
N THR A 62 -46.09 -37.01 7.31
CA THR A 62 -45.85 -35.84 6.45
C THR A 62 -46.68 -34.60 6.81
N GLU A 63 -47.58 -34.70 7.80
CA GLU A 63 -48.34 -33.59 8.39
C GLU A 63 -47.46 -32.65 9.23
N ASN A 64 -46.39 -33.19 9.84
CA ASN A 64 -45.52 -32.42 10.72
C ASN A 64 -44.18 -32.10 10.01
N GLU A 65 -44.15 -30.98 9.29
CA GLU A 65 -43.01 -30.61 8.44
C GLU A 65 -41.69 -30.48 9.21
N GLU A 66 -41.71 -29.91 10.40
CA GLU A 66 -40.52 -29.66 11.23
C GLU A 66 -39.88 -30.97 11.70
N THR A 67 -40.68 -31.85 12.31
CA THR A 67 -40.22 -33.17 12.77
C THR A 67 -39.75 -34.03 11.59
N PHE A 68 -40.50 -34.02 10.48
CA PHE A 68 -40.09 -34.74 9.27
C PHE A 68 -38.74 -34.23 8.75
N GLN A 69 -38.57 -32.91 8.69
CA GLN A 69 -37.34 -32.27 8.23
C GLN A 69 -36.16 -32.60 9.14
N ALA A 70 -36.33 -32.55 10.46
CA ALA A 70 -35.28 -32.90 11.42
C ALA A 70 -34.82 -34.36 11.24
N LEU A 71 -35.77 -35.31 11.15
CA LEU A 71 -35.48 -36.73 10.92
C LEU A 71 -34.82 -36.98 9.57
N ALA A 72 -35.36 -36.42 8.49
CA ALA A 72 -34.80 -36.57 7.15
C ALA A 72 -33.39 -35.96 7.04
N ALA A 73 -33.15 -34.82 7.69
CA ALA A 73 -31.82 -34.22 7.77
C ALA A 73 -30.84 -35.09 8.56
N ALA A 74 -31.26 -35.68 9.68
CA ALA A 74 -30.45 -36.62 10.46
C ALA A 74 -30.11 -37.89 9.66
N VAL A 75 -31.10 -38.47 8.95
CA VAL A 75 -30.90 -39.61 8.05
C VAL A 75 -29.89 -39.29 6.94
N ARG A 76 -30.04 -38.14 6.27
CA ARG A 76 -29.09 -37.67 5.25
C ARG A 76 -27.68 -37.50 5.82
N LEU A 77 -27.57 -36.87 6.99
CA LEU A 77 -26.29 -36.61 7.65
C LEU A 77 -25.56 -37.91 8.03
N LYS A 78 -26.30 -38.93 8.47
CA LYS A 78 -25.74 -40.23 8.85
C LYS A 78 -25.62 -41.21 7.69
N GLN A 79 -26.06 -40.82 6.50
CA GLN A 79 -26.06 -41.67 5.31
C GLN A 79 -26.78 -43.01 5.54
N ASP A 80 -27.85 -42.98 6.34
CA ASP A 80 -28.57 -44.19 6.77
C ASP A 80 -29.61 -44.63 5.74
N SER A 81 -29.34 -45.71 5.02
CA SER A 81 -30.20 -46.22 3.95
C SER A 81 -31.41 -47.03 4.45
N ARG A 82 -31.53 -47.32 5.75
CA ARG A 82 -32.63 -48.12 6.33
C ARG A 82 -34.02 -47.51 6.10
N PHE A 83 -34.08 -46.20 5.92
CA PHE A 83 -35.32 -45.40 5.85
C PHE A 83 -35.70 -44.97 4.43
N VAL A 84 -35.02 -45.48 3.40
CA VAL A 84 -35.27 -45.11 2.00
C VAL A 84 -36.72 -45.42 1.57
N SER A 85 -37.32 -46.48 2.09
CA SER A 85 -38.70 -46.85 1.75
C SER A 85 -39.73 -45.86 2.30
N GLU A 86 -39.56 -45.40 3.54
CA GLU A 86 -40.39 -44.35 4.13
C GLU A 86 -40.27 -43.05 3.34
N LEU A 87 -39.04 -42.66 2.99
CA LEU A 87 -38.77 -41.46 2.19
C LEU A 87 -39.40 -41.53 0.79
N LEU A 88 -39.28 -42.68 0.10
CA LEU A 88 -39.94 -42.86 -1.20
C LEU A 88 -41.47 -42.80 -1.09
N GLY A 89 -42.06 -43.38 -0.03
CA GLY A 89 -43.48 -43.26 0.25
C GLY A 89 -43.92 -41.80 0.49
N ALA A 90 -43.06 -40.99 1.10
CA ALA A 90 -43.30 -39.58 1.35
C ALA A 90 -43.22 -38.69 0.10
N LEU A 91 -42.73 -39.19 -1.05
CA LEU A 91 -42.76 -38.43 -2.31
C LEU A 91 -44.19 -38.10 -2.77
N VAL A 92 -45.16 -38.98 -2.46
CA VAL A 92 -46.58 -38.82 -2.83
C VAL A 92 -47.27 -37.74 -1.98
N ALA A 93 -46.62 -37.24 -0.93
CA ALA A 93 -47.20 -36.20 -0.08
C ALA A 93 -47.56 -34.94 -0.90
N ASN A 94 -48.77 -34.43 -0.68
CA ASN A 94 -49.25 -33.20 -1.32
C ASN A 94 -48.67 -31.92 -0.66
N ARG A 95 -47.40 -31.94 -0.24
CA ARG A 95 -46.70 -30.82 0.40
C ARG A 95 -45.38 -30.56 -0.31
N PRO A 96 -45.21 -29.40 -0.99
CA PRO A 96 -44.00 -29.10 -1.75
C PRO A 96 -42.70 -29.17 -0.93
N ARG A 97 -42.73 -28.67 0.32
CA ARG A 97 -41.57 -28.69 1.23
C ARG A 97 -41.12 -30.11 1.57
N ILE A 98 -42.06 -30.99 1.92
CA ILE A 98 -41.78 -32.41 2.19
C ILE A 98 -41.14 -33.07 0.98
N ARG A 99 -41.70 -32.89 -0.22
CA ARG A 99 -41.13 -33.47 -1.45
C ARG A 99 -39.71 -32.98 -1.71
N GLN A 100 -39.42 -31.70 -1.49
CA GLN A 100 -38.07 -31.16 -1.61
C GLN A 100 -37.11 -31.80 -0.61
N VAL A 101 -37.49 -31.86 0.67
CA VAL A 101 -36.66 -32.49 1.73
C VAL A 101 -36.40 -33.95 1.42
N VAL A 102 -37.42 -34.69 0.97
CA VAL A 102 -37.28 -36.08 0.52
C VAL A 102 -36.30 -36.20 -0.64
N ALA A 103 -36.47 -35.39 -1.68
CA ALA A 103 -35.59 -35.39 -2.85
C ALA A 103 -34.13 -35.13 -2.47
N GLU A 104 -33.87 -34.15 -1.61
CA GLU A 104 -32.52 -33.86 -1.14
C GLU A 104 -31.94 -34.96 -0.24
N THR A 105 -32.78 -35.61 0.56
CA THR A 105 -32.38 -36.72 1.44
C THR A 105 -32.03 -37.95 0.63
N LEU A 106 -32.91 -38.35 -0.30
CA LEU A 106 -32.69 -39.46 -1.22
C LEU A 106 -31.47 -39.24 -2.12
N ALA A 107 -31.27 -38.03 -2.65
CA ALA A 107 -30.08 -37.70 -3.43
C ALA A 107 -28.79 -37.86 -2.60
N GLY A 108 -28.83 -37.56 -1.29
CA GLY A 108 -27.72 -37.82 -0.37
C GLY A 108 -27.43 -39.31 -0.18
N LEU A 109 -28.47 -40.15 -0.15
CA LEU A 109 -28.40 -41.61 0.02
C LEU A 109 -28.20 -42.39 -1.30
N ALA A 110 -27.58 -41.76 -2.30
CA ALA A 110 -27.48 -42.29 -3.66
C ALA A 110 -26.84 -43.68 -3.71
N SER A 111 -27.59 -44.66 -4.21
CA SER A 111 -27.12 -46.02 -4.48
C SER A 111 -27.66 -46.51 -5.83
N PRO A 112 -27.03 -47.51 -6.48
CA PRO A 112 -27.56 -48.10 -7.71
C PRO A 112 -28.99 -48.62 -7.54
N GLU A 113 -29.31 -49.18 -6.37
CA GLU A 113 -30.66 -49.66 -6.05
C GLU A 113 -31.67 -48.51 -5.93
N LEU A 114 -31.28 -47.38 -5.31
CA LEU A 114 -32.15 -46.20 -5.27
C LEU A 114 -32.42 -45.65 -6.68
N VAL A 115 -31.41 -45.62 -7.56
CA VAL A 115 -31.59 -45.20 -8.96
C VAL A 115 -32.62 -46.07 -9.67
N LYS A 116 -32.53 -47.41 -9.50
CA LYS A 116 -33.52 -48.35 -10.06
C LYS A 116 -34.93 -48.10 -9.52
N ARG A 117 -35.07 -47.93 -8.20
CA ARG A 117 -36.37 -47.66 -7.57
C ARG A 117 -36.98 -46.34 -8.05
N LEU A 118 -36.19 -45.28 -8.18
CA LEU A 118 -36.64 -43.99 -8.72
C LEU A 118 -37.00 -44.11 -10.21
N ALA A 119 -36.26 -44.90 -10.99
CA ALA A 119 -36.57 -45.14 -12.40
C ALA A 119 -37.98 -45.75 -12.57
N VAL A 120 -38.34 -46.73 -11.74
CA VAL A 120 -39.69 -47.33 -11.75
C VAL A 120 -40.77 -46.27 -11.50
N VAL A 121 -40.58 -45.41 -10.49
CA VAL A 121 -41.50 -44.31 -10.17
C VAL A 121 -41.65 -43.34 -11.35
N ILE A 122 -40.56 -43.05 -12.06
CA ILE A 122 -40.55 -42.11 -13.20
C ILE A 122 -41.26 -42.70 -14.42
N THR A 123 -41.09 -44.00 -14.68
CA THR A 123 -41.66 -44.66 -15.87
C THR A 123 -43.12 -45.08 -15.70
N ASP A 124 -43.61 -45.22 -14.47
CA ASP A 124 -44.99 -45.62 -14.22
C ASP A 124 -45.98 -44.48 -14.59
N PRO A 125 -46.83 -44.68 -15.62
CA PRO A 125 -47.80 -43.66 -16.03
C PRO A 125 -48.89 -43.40 -15.00
N LYS A 126 -49.11 -44.31 -14.03
CA LYS A 126 -50.10 -44.14 -12.95
C LYS A 126 -49.60 -43.24 -11.81
N THR A 127 -48.28 -43.00 -11.75
CA THR A 127 -47.69 -42.13 -10.73
C THR A 127 -47.97 -40.66 -11.07
N ASP A 128 -48.34 -39.88 -10.05
CA ASP A 128 -48.61 -38.44 -10.18
C ASP A 128 -47.44 -37.69 -10.83
N LEU A 129 -47.75 -36.73 -11.72
CA LEU A 129 -46.76 -35.99 -12.49
C LEU A 129 -45.73 -35.26 -11.60
N ARG A 130 -46.15 -34.68 -10.48
CA ARG A 130 -45.25 -33.94 -9.56
C ARG A 130 -44.30 -34.90 -8.85
N VAL A 131 -44.76 -36.11 -8.54
CA VAL A 131 -43.94 -37.18 -7.96
C VAL A 131 -42.87 -37.61 -8.97
N ARG A 132 -43.26 -37.82 -10.23
CA ARG A 132 -42.34 -38.17 -11.33
C ARG A 132 -41.30 -37.08 -11.57
N GLN A 133 -41.71 -35.80 -11.58
CA GLN A 133 -40.81 -34.65 -11.68
C GLN A 133 -39.83 -34.58 -10.49
N THR A 134 -40.30 -34.82 -9.28
CA THR A 134 -39.46 -34.82 -8.07
C THR A 134 -38.45 -35.98 -8.11
N ALA A 135 -38.86 -37.16 -8.58
CA ALA A 135 -37.99 -38.31 -8.76
C ALA A 135 -36.92 -38.05 -9.84
N LEU A 136 -37.28 -37.43 -10.96
CA LEU A 136 -36.33 -36.97 -12.00
C LEU A 136 -35.30 -35.99 -11.44
N TRP A 137 -35.76 -34.97 -10.72
CA TRP A 137 -34.87 -34.00 -10.08
C TRP A 137 -33.94 -34.66 -9.06
N THR A 138 -34.45 -35.63 -8.29
CA THR A 138 -33.66 -36.41 -7.33
C THR A 138 -32.55 -37.18 -8.03
N LEU A 139 -32.85 -37.86 -9.15
CA LEU A 139 -31.87 -38.58 -9.95
C LEU A 139 -30.72 -37.68 -10.41
N GLY A 140 -31.02 -36.46 -10.87
CA GLY A 140 -30.01 -35.49 -11.26
C GLY A 140 -28.99 -35.17 -10.17
N ARG A 141 -29.41 -35.22 -8.90
CA ARG A 141 -28.58 -34.88 -7.73
C ARG A 141 -27.87 -36.08 -7.11
N THR A 142 -28.14 -37.30 -7.56
CA THR A 142 -27.51 -38.52 -7.02
C THR A 142 -26.01 -38.61 -7.32
N GLY A 143 -25.55 -37.99 -8.41
CA GLY A 143 -24.16 -38.12 -8.88
C GLY A 143 -23.82 -39.50 -9.45
N ARG A 144 -24.81 -40.38 -9.64
CA ARG A 144 -24.63 -41.75 -10.17
C ARG A 144 -24.72 -41.75 -11.69
N GLN A 145 -23.78 -42.39 -12.38
CA GLN A 145 -23.76 -42.47 -13.85
C GLN A 145 -25.01 -43.19 -14.40
N GLU A 146 -25.50 -44.18 -13.66
CA GLU A 146 -26.71 -44.94 -13.99
C GLU A 146 -27.96 -44.06 -14.09
N ALA A 147 -27.99 -42.93 -13.36
CA ALA A 147 -29.09 -41.99 -13.43
C ALA A 147 -29.15 -41.28 -14.80
N ALA A 148 -28.02 -41.09 -15.49
CA ALA A 148 -27.97 -40.42 -16.78
C ALA A 148 -28.80 -41.18 -17.83
N ALA A 149 -28.70 -42.51 -17.89
CA ALA A 149 -29.49 -43.32 -18.81
C ALA A 149 -31.00 -43.13 -18.61
N VAL A 150 -31.46 -43.08 -17.36
CA VAL A 150 -32.87 -42.88 -17.01
C VAL A 150 -33.35 -41.49 -17.43
N LEU A 151 -32.53 -40.46 -17.16
CA LEU A 151 -32.86 -39.08 -17.54
C LEU A 151 -32.89 -38.89 -19.05
N ILE A 152 -31.94 -39.47 -19.79
CA ILE A 152 -31.91 -39.45 -21.26
C ILE A 152 -33.15 -40.10 -21.85
N GLY A 153 -33.61 -41.21 -21.27
CA GLY A 153 -34.86 -41.87 -21.68
C GLY A 153 -36.11 -41.00 -21.51
N GLN A 154 -36.08 -40.00 -20.61
CA GLN A 154 -37.19 -39.06 -20.40
C GLN A 154 -37.10 -37.78 -21.25
N CYS A 155 -36.06 -37.63 -22.07
CA CYS A 155 -35.97 -36.51 -23.02
C CYS A 155 -37.04 -36.58 -24.12
N ASP A 156 -37.60 -37.76 -24.41
CA ASP A 156 -38.69 -37.94 -25.39
C ASP A 156 -40.09 -37.94 -24.76
N ALA A 157 -40.19 -37.80 -23.44
CA ALA A 157 -41.46 -37.76 -22.72
C ALA A 157 -42.24 -36.46 -23.02
N SER A 158 -43.33 -36.26 -22.27
CA SER A 158 -44.11 -35.02 -22.31
C SER A 158 -43.23 -33.80 -22.04
N GLU A 159 -43.64 -32.63 -22.50
CA GLU A 159 -42.87 -31.39 -22.38
C GLU A 159 -42.44 -31.09 -20.93
N GLU A 160 -43.35 -31.36 -19.97
CA GLU A 160 -43.14 -31.13 -18.55
C GLU A 160 -42.07 -32.05 -17.94
N LEU A 161 -42.01 -33.31 -18.38
CA LEU A 161 -40.99 -34.27 -17.91
C LEU A 161 -39.66 -34.06 -18.63
N ARG A 162 -39.71 -33.77 -19.93
CA ARG A 162 -38.54 -33.47 -20.75
C ARG A 162 -37.73 -32.32 -20.18
N ARG A 163 -38.39 -31.20 -19.84
CA ARG A 163 -37.71 -30.04 -19.26
C ARG A 163 -37.01 -30.36 -17.95
N VAL A 164 -37.67 -31.12 -17.06
CA VAL A 164 -37.09 -31.50 -15.77
C VAL A 164 -35.95 -32.49 -15.95
N ALA A 165 -36.06 -33.44 -16.88
CA ALA A 165 -34.99 -34.38 -17.21
C ALA A 165 -33.71 -33.67 -17.69
N MET A 166 -33.83 -32.66 -18.54
CA MET A 166 -32.69 -31.88 -19.03
C MET A 166 -32.03 -31.00 -17.95
N LEU A 167 -32.83 -30.41 -17.06
CA LEU A 167 -32.32 -29.71 -15.88
C LEU A 167 -31.60 -30.67 -14.93
N ALA A 168 -32.17 -31.86 -14.71
CA ALA A 168 -31.55 -32.91 -13.90
C ALA A 168 -30.25 -33.43 -14.54
N LEU A 169 -30.17 -33.53 -15.87
CA LEU A 169 -28.94 -33.88 -16.58
C LEU A 169 -27.87 -32.80 -16.39
N THR A 170 -28.24 -31.52 -16.47
CA THR A 170 -27.32 -30.40 -16.21
C THR A 170 -26.75 -30.47 -14.79
N GLU A 171 -27.59 -30.77 -13.79
CA GLU A 171 -27.17 -30.93 -12.39
C GLU A 171 -26.33 -32.20 -12.16
N LEU A 172 -26.59 -33.27 -12.92
CA LEU A 172 -25.87 -34.53 -12.82
C LEU A 172 -24.46 -34.43 -13.40
N THR A 173 -24.35 -33.87 -14.61
CA THR A 173 -23.15 -33.93 -15.45
C THR A 173 -22.36 -32.62 -15.46
N GLY A 174 -23.00 -31.50 -15.12
CA GLY A 174 -22.43 -30.17 -15.24
C GLY A 174 -22.40 -29.59 -16.67
N GLN A 175 -22.88 -30.34 -17.67
CA GLN A 175 -22.90 -29.92 -19.07
C GLN A 175 -24.11 -29.02 -19.37
N THR A 176 -23.93 -28.04 -20.25
CA THR A 176 -24.98 -27.07 -20.62
C THR A 176 -25.41 -27.28 -22.07
N HIS A 177 -26.34 -28.22 -22.30
CA HIS A 177 -26.98 -28.40 -23.60
C HIS A 177 -28.39 -27.78 -23.69
N GLY A 178 -28.84 -27.12 -22.60
CA GLY A 178 -30.15 -26.47 -22.55
C GLY A 178 -31.29 -27.49 -22.69
N THR A 179 -32.33 -27.11 -23.43
CA THR A 179 -33.52 -27.96 -23.68
C THR A 179 -33.41 -28.82 -24.95
N ASP A 180 -32.21 -28.99 -25.51
CA ASP A 180 -31.99 -29.73 -26.75
C ASP A 180 -31.81 -31.23 -26.46
N ALA A 181 -32.87 -32.01 -26.72
CA ALA A 181 -32.88 -33.46 -26.51
C ALA A 181 -31.85 -34.20 -27.38
N ALA A 182 -31.60 -33.71 -28.60
CA ALA A 182 -30.69 -34.36 -29.53
C ALA A 182 -29.25 -34.24 -29.01
N ARG A 183 -28.84 -33.05 -28.57
CA ARG A 183 -27.50 -32.84 -27.98
C ARG A 183 -27.26 -33.69 -26.73
N TRP A 184 -28.25 -33.78 -25.85
CA TRP A 184 -28.15 -34.64 -24.66
C TRP A 184 -27.98 -36.12 -25.03
N LYS A 185 -28.71 -36.61 -26.03
CA LYS A 185 -28.58 -37.99 -26.52
C LYS A 185 -27.23 -38.26 -27.16
N THR A 186 -26.76 -37.35 -28.03
CA THR A 186 -25.42 -37.45 -28.65
C THR A 186 -24.33 -37.49 -27.58
N TRP A 187 -24.40 -36.58 -26.61
CA TRP A 187 -23.47 -36.56 -25.49
C TRP A 187 -23.49 -37.89 -24.73
N TRP A 188 -24.67 -38.45 -24.44
CA TRP A 188 -24.76 -39.73 -23.75
C TRP A 188 -24.19 -40.89 -24.56
N GLU A 189 -24.42 -40.94 -25.88
CA GLU A 189 -23.86 -41.99 -26.73
C GLU A 189 -22.32 -41.98 -26.73
N GLU A 190 -21.71 -40.80 -26.69
CA GLU A 190 -20.25 -40.62 -26.62
C GLU A 190 -19.67 -40.95 -25.23
N HIS A 191 -20.45 -40.80 -24.16
CA HIS A 191 -19.95 -40.83 -22.77
C HIS A 191 -20.53 -41.98 -21.92
N LYS A 192 -21.46 -42.79 -22.43
CA LYS A 192 -22.09 -43.89 -21.69
C LYS A 192 -21.10 -44.99 -21.25
N SER A 193 -19.97 -45.12 -21.94
CA SER A 193 -18.90 -46.08 -21.64
C SER A 193 -17.77 -45.50 -20.77
N MET A 194 -17.93 -44.29 -20.21
CA MET A 194 -16.97 -43.70 -19.28
C MET A 194 -16.71 -44.64 -18.10
N THR A 195 -15.44 -44.71 -17.67
CA THR A 195 -15.07 -45.40 -16.44
C THR A 195 -15.59 -44.65 -15.22
N HIS A 196 -15.66 -45.33 -14.07
CA HIS A 196 -16.06 -44.70 -12.81
C HIS A 196 -15.17 -43.51 -12.45
N GLU A 197 -13.85 -43.61 -12.71
CA GLU A 197 -12.88 -42.56 -12.47
C GLU A 197 -13.14 -41.33 -13.36
N GLN A 198 -13.32 -41.53 -14.67
CA GLN A 198 -13.63 -40.45 -15.61
C GLN A 198 -14.95 -39.73 -15.25
N TRP A 199 -15.95 -40.48 -14.78
CA TRP A 199 -17.20 -39.90 -14.28
C TRP A 199 -16.98 -39.04 -13.03
N LEU A 200 -16.17 -39.51 -12.08
CA LEU A 200 -15.82 -38.77 -10.87
C LEU A 200 -15.01 -37.50 -11.19
N GLU A 201 -14.08 -37.55 -12.15
CA GLU A 201 -13.29 -36.40 -12.59
C GLU A 201 -14.19 -35.30 -13.18
N MET A 202 -15.12 -35.66 -14.08
CA MET A 202 -16.09 -34.72 -14.64
C MET A 202 -16.93 -34.05 -13.54
N ARG A 203 -17.40 -34.86 -12.59
CA ARG A 203 -18.18 -34.39 -11.43
C ARG A 203 -17.37 -33.45 -10.54
N LEU A 204 -16.10 -33.78 -10.27
CA LEU A 204 -15.21 -32.97 -9.47
C LEU A 204 -14.93 -31.62 -10.15
N ALA A 205 -14.70 -31.60 -11.46
CA ALA A 205 -14.50 -30.39 -12.23
C ALA A 205 -15.73 -29.46 -12.16
N TYR A 206 -16.94 -30.03 -12.31
CA TYR A 206 -18.18 -29.26 -12.21
C TYR A 206 -18.37 -28.63 -10.82
N HIS A 207 -18.22 -29.41 -9.74
CA HIS A 207 -18.43 -28.91 -8.37
C HIS A 207 -17.36 -27.91 -7.95
N THR A 208 -16.10 -28.11 -8.36
CA THR A 208 -15.03 -27.14 -8.15
C THR A 208 -15.34 -25.81 -8.84
N ALA A 209 -15.73 -25.85 -10.12
CA ALA A 209 -16.09 -24.65 -10.87
C ALA A 209 -17.33 -23.95 -10.28
N ARG A 210 -18.31 -24.72 -9.79
CA ARG A 210 -19.50 -24.19 -9.11
C ARG A 210 -19.16 -23.54 -7.76
N SER A 211 -18.27 -24.13 -6.97
CA SER A 211 -17.80 -23.54 -5.70
C SER A 211 -17.17 -22.18 -5.93
N LEU A 212 -16.23 -22.10 -6.88
CA LEU A 212 -15.55 -20.84 -7.22
C LEU A 212 -16.52 -19.76 -7.70
N ARG A 213 -17.52 -20.12 -8.52
CA ARG A 213 -18.56 -19.16 -8.95
C ARG A 213 -19.37 -18.63 -7.77
N LEU A 214 -19.80 -19.52 -6.88
CA LEU A 214 -20.58 -19.15 -5.69
C LEU A 214 -19.77 -18.32 -4.69
N GLU A 215 -18.48 -18.60 -4.52
CA GLU A 215 -17.57 -17.77 -3.74
C GLU A 215 -17.43 -16.37 -4.36
N GLY A 216 -17.28 -16.30 -5.69
CA GLY A 216 -17.27 -15.03 -6.43
C GLY A 216 -18.58 -14.23 -6.29
N ASP A 217 -19.74 -14.91 -6.35
CA ASP A 217 -21.05 -14.30 -6.08
C ASP A 217 -21.14 -13.79 -4.65
N LEU A 218 -20.73 -14.59 -3.66
CA LEU A 218 -20.72 -14.19 -2.26
C LEU A 218 -19.86 -12.93 -2.03
N LEU A 219 -18.68 -12.86 -2.63
CA LEU A 219 -17.80 -11.69 -2.57
C LEU A 219 -18.46 -10.46 -3.21
N ARG A 220 -19.12 -10.62 -4.37
CA ARG A 220 -19.89 -9.53 -5.01
C ARG A 220 -21.02 -9.02 -4.11
N TYR A 221 -21.78 -9.92 -3.51
CA TYR A 221 -22.87 -9.54 -2.60
C TYR A 221 -22.36 -8.86 -1.33
N ARG A 222 -21.27 -9.35 -0.72
CA ARG A 222 -20.62 -8.67 0.42
C ARG A 222 -20.14 -7.27 0.06
N ALA A 223 -19.50 -7.09 -1.09
CA ALA A 223 -19.09 -5.78 -1.57
C ALA A 223 -20.28 -4.84 -1.77
N GLN A 224 -21.40 -5.36 -2.30
CA GLN A 224 -22.63 -4.58 -2.44
C GLN A 224 -23.23 -4.20 -1.09
N VAL A 225 -23.23 -5.11 -0.11
CA VAL A 225 -23.66 -4.83 1.28
C VAL A 225 -22.81 -3.69 1.88
N ASN A 226 -21.49 -3.77 1.77
CA ASN A 226 -20.59 -2.72 2.25
C ASN A 226 -20.84 -1.37 1.57
N ARG A 227 -21.07 -1.37 0.27
CA ARG A 227 -21.44 -0.14 -0.49
C ARG A 227 -22.74 0.46 0.04
N LEU A 228 -23.75 -0.37 0.32
CA LEU A 228 -25.02 0.10 0.88
C LEU A 228 -24.85 0.66 2.30
N HIS A 229 -24.04 0.03 3.16
CA HIS A 229 -23.68 0.57 4.47
C HIS A 229 -23.05 1.97 4.35
N GLN A 230 -22.09 2.15 3.43
CA GLN A 230 -21.47 3.46 3.17
C GLN A 230 -22.49 4.50 2.67
N MET A 231 -23.36 4.13 1.73
CA MET A 231 -24.39 5.02 1.18
C MET A 231 -25.43 5.43 2.22
N LEU A 232 -25.81 4.52 3.12
CA LEU A 232 -26.73 4.78 4.22
C LEU A 232 -26.05 5.70 5.24
N TYR A 233 -24.87 5.32 5.72
CA TYR A 233 -24.08 6.08 6.69
C TYR A 233 -23.86 7.54 6.26
N ALA A 234 -23.50 7.77 5.00
CA ALA A 234 -23.28 9.11 4.46
C ALA A 234 -24.54 10.00 4.51
N ARG A 235 -25.74 9.41 4.46
CA ARG A 235 -27.02 10.12 4.53
C ARG A 235 -27.52 10.33 5.96
N LEU A 236 -27.00 9.58 6.93
CA LEU A 236 -27.45 9.70 8.32
C LEU A 236 -27.02 11.06 8.91
N PRO A 237 -27.91 11.72 9.68
CA PRO A 237 -27.55 12.85 10.53
C PRO A 237 -26.46 12.44 11.54
N LEU A 238 -25.61 13.39 11.92
CA LEU A 238 -24.47 13.11 12.82
C LEU A 238 -24.88 12.42 14.14
N ALA A 239 -26.04 12.76 14.69
CA ALA A 239 -26.54 12.15 15.93
C ALA A 239 -26.86 10.65 15.78
N GLU A 240 -27.38 10.24 14.63
CA GLU A 240 -27.78 8.85 14.36
C GLU A 240 -26.58 7.95 13.99
N ARG A 241 -25.48 8.55 13.51
CA ARG A 241 -24.27 7.81 13.10
C ARG A 241 -23.64 7.02 14.24
N PHE A 242 -23.76 7.48 15.49
CA PHE A 242 -23.21 6.80 16.67
C PHE A 242 -23.97 5.51 16.99
N GLY A 243 -25.30 5.54 16.99
CA GLY A 243 -26.12 4.32 17.17
C GLY A 243 -25.95 3.35 15.99
N TYR A 244 -25.76 3.86 14.78
CA TYR A 244 -25.47 3.03 13.64
C TYR A 244 -24.12 2.31 13.76
N LEU A 245 -23.07 3.01 14.19
CA LEU A 245 -21.76 2.44 14.49
C LEU A 245 -21.83 1.33 15.54
N GLU A 246 -22.61 1.51 16.60
CA GLU A 246 -22.82 0.49 17.62
C GLU A 246 -23.41 -0.80 17.02
N ALA A 247 -24.37 -0.68 16.11
CA ALA A 247 -24.94 -1.84 15.41
C ALA A 247 -23.92 -2.55 14.49
N LEU A 248 -22.95 -1.82 13.93
CA LEU A 248 -21.91 -2.41 13.09
C LEU A 248 -20.81 -3.10 13.89
N ARG A 249 -20.57 -2.69 15.14
CA ARG A 249 -19.49 -3.20 16.01
C ARG A 249 -19.55 -4.72 16.15
N ASP A 250 -20.74 -5.27 16.40
CA ASP A 250 -20.94 -6.70 16.70
C ASP A 250 -21.52 -7.47 15.50
N HIS A 251 -21.42 -6.90 14.29
CA HIS A 251 -22.00 -7.50 13.08
C HIS A 251 -21.30 -8.81 12.70
N GLU A 252 -22.04 -9.82 12.22
CA GLU A 252 -21.49 -11.14 11.89
C GLU A 252 -20.41 -11.09 10.79
N ASP A 253 -20.61 -10.25 9.77
CA ASP A 253 -19.66 -10.07 8.67
C ASP A 253 -18.47 -9.16 9.10
N PRO A 254 -17.22 -9.67 9.09
CA PRO A 254 -16.04 -8.89 9.45
C PRO A 254 -15.82 -7.65 8.57
N SER A 255 -16.24 -7.68 7.31
CA SER A 255 -16.08 -6.54 6.42
C SER A 255 -16.96 -5.35 6.81
N VAL A 256 -18.10 -5.61 7.46
CA VAL A 256 -18.97 -4.58 8.05
C VAL A 256 -18.37 -4.06 9.36
N ARG A 257 -17.79 -4.93 10.20
CA ARG A 257 -17.05 -4.48 11.40
C ARG A 257 -15.83 -3.63 11.04
N ALA A 258 -15.14 -3.94 9.94
CA ALA A 258 -14.07 -3.10 9.41
C ALA A 258 -14.57 -1.71 8.99
N LEU A 259 -15.78 -1.60 8.41
CA LEU A 259 -16.41 -0.31 8.14
C LEU A 259 -16.69 0.47 9.43
N ALA A 260 -17.05 -0.21 10.53
CA ALA A 260 -17.23 0.44 11.82
C ALA A 260 -15.95 1.17 12.26
N VAL A 261 -14.78 0.53 12.09
CA VAL A 261 -13.47 1.18 12.36
C VAL A 261 -13.25 2.40 11.48
N VAL A 262 -13.52 2.30 10.17
CA VAL A 262 -13.34 3.41 9.21
C VAL A 262 -14.22 4.59 9.58
N PHE A 263 -15.49 4.35 9.85
CA PHE A 263 -16.44 5.39 10.26
C PHE A 263 -16.07 5.98 11.63
N ALA A 264 -15.52 5.19 12.56
CA ALA A 264 -15.03 5.69 13.83
C ALA A 264 -13.95 6.76 13.65
N VAL A 265 -12.99 6.53 12.76
CA VAL A 265 -11.88 7.46 12.47
C VAL A 265 -12.39 8.73 11.79
N GLU A 266 -13.37 8.61 10.89
CA GLU A 266 -14.02 9.75 10.26
C GLU A 266 -14.77 10.60 11.30
N LEU A 267 -15.61 9.99 12.16
CA LEU A 267 -16.29 10.72 13.23
C LEU A 267 -15.32 11.33 14.22
N ARG A 268 -14.25 10.62 14.58
CA ARG A 268 -13.20 11.15 15.47
C ARG A 268 -12.60 12.45 14.94
N SER A 269 -12.53 12.62 13.62
CA SER A 269 -12.01 13.83 12.97
C SER A 269 -13.04 14.97 12.91
N THR A 270 -14.34 14.68 13.08
CA THR A 270 -15.43 15.66 12.99
C THR A 270 -15.95 16.12 14.35
N VAL A 271 -15.88 15.28 15.39
CA VAL A 271 -16.42 15.61 16.71
C VAL A 271 -15.35 16.07 17.70
N THR A 272 -15.71 17.07 18.51
CA THR A 272 -14.90 17.60 19.62
C THR A 272 -15.43 17.22 21.00
N ASP A 273 -16.64 16.65 21.06
CA ASP A 273 -17.30 16.25 22.31
C ASP A 273 -16.56 15.07 22.97
N VAL A 274 -16.20 15.24 24.24
CA VAL A 274 -15.37 14.28 24.99
C VAL A 274 -16.06 12.94 25.16
N LEU A 275 -17.37 12.92 25.41
CA LEU A 275 -18.12 11.67 25.61
C LEU A 275 -18.25 10.88 24.30
N ARG A 276 -18.47 11.57 23.18
CA ARG A 276 -18.47 10.95 21.84
C ARG A 276 -17.10 10.42 21.44
N ILE A 277 -16.02 11.14 21.76
CA ILE A 277 -14.66 10.65 21.51
C ILE A 277 -14.38 9.41 22.38
N ALA A 278 -14.78 9.41 23.65
CA ALA A 278 -14.63 8.26 24.54
C ALA A 278 -15.40 7.03 24.02
N PHE A 279 -16.65 7.21 23.58
CA PHE A 279 -17.45 6.15 22.95
C PHE A 279 -16.74 5.54 21.73
N LEU A 280 -16.24 6.39 20.83
CA LEU A 280 -15.52 5.93 19.64
C LEU A 280 -14.24 5.18 20.00
N SER A 281 -13.51 5.66 21.01
CA SER A 281 -12.30 4.99 21.50
C SER A 281 -12.64 3.62 22.07
N GLU A 282 -13.67 3.50 22.92
CA GLU A 282 -14.09 2.23 23.51
C GLU A 282 -14.53 1.21 22.45
N MET A 283 -15.24 1.67 21.41
CA MET A 283 -15.60 0.83 20.28
C MET A 283 -14.37 0.33 19.51
N VAL A 284 -13.39 1.19 19.23
CA VAL A 284 -12.17 0.78 18.53
C VAL A 284 -11.33 -0.15 19.40
N VAL A 285 -11.22 0.11 20.71
CA VAL A 285 -10.56 -0.79 21.68
C VAL A 285 -11.22 -2.17 21.67
N HIS A 286 -12.55 -2.24 21.67
CA HIS A 286 -13.28 -3.50 21.54
C HIS A 286 -12.87 -4.27 20.29
N LEU A 287 -12.86 -3.60 19.12
CA LEU A 287 -12.50 -4.22 17.84
C LEU A 287 -11.02 -4.62 17.73
N THR A 288 -10.14 -4.20 18.64
CA THR A 288 -8.78 -4.77 18.72
C THR A 288 -8.73 -6.21 19.25
N HIS A 289 -9.85 -6.73 19.74
CA HIS A 289 -10.02 -8.12 20.17
C HIS A 289 -10.72 -8.99 19.13
N ASP A 290 -10.95 -8.46 17.92
CA ASP A 290 -11.65 -9.18 16.87
C ASP A 290 -10.91 -10.46 16.46
N THR A 291 -11.67 -11.50 16.11
CA THR A 291 -11.12 -12.78 15.63
C THR A 291 -10.59 -12.68 14.19
N ASN A 292 -11.06 -11.70 13.43
CA ASN A 292 -10.59 -11.42 12.09
C ASN A 292 -9.37 -10.47 12.14
N ALA A 293 -8.26 -10.93 11.55
CA ALA A 293 -6.99 -10.21 11.58
C ALA A 293 -7.05 -8.83 10.91
N ASP A 294 -7.85 -8.64 9.86
CA ASP A 294 -7.96 -7.36 9.15
C ASP A 294 -8.72 -6.33 9.98
N VAL A 295 -9.81 -6.74 10.63
CA VAL A 295 -10.57 -5.90 11.57
C VAL A 295 -9.68 -5.51 12.74
N GLN A 296 -9.02 -6.50 13.35
CA GLN A 296 -8.10 -6.30 14.46
C GLN A 296 -7.00 -5.29 14.08
N ARG A 297 -6.28 -5.53 12.98
CA ARG A 297 -5.22 -4.65 12.48
C ARG A 297 -5.74 -3.24 12.22
N GLY A 298 -6.89 -3.11 11.56
CA GLY A 298 -7.53 -1.82 11.29
C GLY A 298 -7.85 -1.06 12.57
N ALA A 299 -8.40 -1.75 13.57
CA ALA A 299 -8.71 -1.17 14.87
C ALA A 299 -7.45 -0.71 15.61
N VAL A 300 -6.37 -1.49 15.59
CA VAL A 300 -5.08 -1.09 16.20
C VAL A 300 -4.54 0.19 15.55
N LEU A 301 -4.54 0.26 14.21
CA LEU A 301 -4.12 1.47 13.51
C LEU A 301 -5.00 2.69 13.85
N ALA A 302 -6.32 2.47 14.00
CA ALA A 302 -7.26 3.52 14.35
C ALA A 302 -7.02 4.08 15.76
N LEU A 303 -6.56 3.28 16.73
CA LEU A 303 -6.22 3.75 18.09
C LEU A 303 -5.20 4.91 18.08
N GLY A 304 -4.32 4.99 17.07
CA GLY A 304 -3.38 6.11 16.91
C GLY A 304 -4.03 7.48 16.68
N ARG A 305 -5.35 7.53 16.43
CA ARG A 305 -6.15 8.77 16.27
C ARG A 305 -6.92 9.16 17.53
N PHE A 306 -6.88 8.35 18.56
CA PHE A 306 -7.54 8.61 19.85
C PHE A 306 -6.51 9.11 20.85
N ASN A 307 -6.89 10.09 21.68
CA ASN A 307 -6.00 10.74 22.65
C ASN A 307 -6.47 10.51 24.10
N ASP A 308 -6.78 9.26 24.44
CA ASP A 308 -7.13 8.83 25.80
C ASP A 308 -6.20 7.73 26.32
N ASP A 309 -6.16 7.54 27.63
CA ASP A 309 -5.22 6.62 28.28
C ASP A 309 -5.53 5.15 27.95
N LYS A 310 -6.82 4.78 27.84
CA LYS A 310 -7.22 3.40 27.51
C LYS A 310 -6.67 2.98 26.14
N ALA A 311 -6.77 3.85 25.15
CA ALA A 311 -6.20 3.61 23.83
C ALA A 311 -4.66 3.45 23.88
N THR A 312 -3.97 4.26 24.69
CA THR A 312 -2.50 4.19 24.85
C THR A 312 -2.07 2.90 25.52
N ASP A 313 -2.71 2.54 26.63
CA ASP A 313 -2.42 1.32 27.38
C ASP A 313 -2.66 0.10 26.49
N ARG A 314 -3.76 0.11 25.72
CA ARG A 314 -4.05 -0.95 24.77
C ARG A 314 -2.98 -1.06 23.68
N LEU A 315 -2.51 0.05 23.12
CA LEU A 315 -1.41 0.04 22.16
C LEU A 315 -0.12 -0.53 22.77
N ARG A 316 0.18 -0.19 24.02
CA ARG A 316 1.35 -0.71 24.75
C ARG A 316 1.28 -2.23 24.91
N ASP A 317 0.12 -2.77 25.28
CA ASP A 317 -0.08 -4.22 25.39
C ASP A 317 0.10 -4.93 24.04
N LEU A 318 -0.41 -4.32 22.97
CA LEU A 318 -0.39 -4.88 21.62
C LEU A 318 1.01 -4.91 20.99
N LEU A 319 1.98 -4.17 21.54
CA LEU A 319 3.40 -4.34 21.18
C LEU A 319 3.95 -5.72 21.54
N ALA A 320 3.29 -6.46 22.43
CA ALA A 320 3.63 -7.84 22.80
C ALA A 320 2.64 -8.88 22.24
N ALA A 321 1.78 -8.49 21.29
CA ALA A 321 0.78 -9.39 20.72
C ALA A 321 1.41 -10.61 20.01
N PRO A 322 0.75 -11.79 20.01
CA PRO A 322 1.28 -12.97 19.30
C PRO A 322 1.48 -12.75 17.80
N SER A 323 0.57 -12.01 17.17
CA SER A 323 0.61 -11.69 15.73
C SER A 323 1.60 -10.56 15.44
N SER A 324 2.56 -10.80 14.54
CA SER A 324 3.51 -9.78 14.09
C SER A 324 2.82 -8.60 13.39
N VAL A 325 1.74 -8.88 12.65
CA VAL A 325 0.94 -7.88 11.95
C VAL A 325 0.31 -6.90 12.94
N VAL A 326 -0.13 -7.41 14.10
CA VAL A 326 -0.70 -6.60 15.18
C VAL A 326 0.38 -5.79 15.88
N ARG A 327 1.54 -6.39 16.17
CA ARG A 327 2.68 -5.66 16.76
C ARG A 327 3.15 -4.50 15.87
N SER A 328 3.29 -4.75 14.56
CA SER A 328 3.64 -3.71 13.58
C SER A 328 2.59 -2.60 13.54
N ALA A 329 1.30 -2.95 13.51
CA ALA A 329 0.23 -1.96 13.59
C ALA A 329 0.28 -1.13 14.88
N ALA A 330 0.61 -1.75 16.02
CA ALA A 330 0.75 -1.07 17.31
C ALA A 330 1.93 -0.10 17.32
N VAL A 331 3.08 -0.49 16.77
CA VAL A 331 4.26 0.37 16.57
C VAL A 331 3.88 1.62 15.77
N ARG A 332 3.23 1.44 14.61
CA ARG A 332 2.78 2.55 13.76
C ARG A 332 1.81 3.48 14.47
N ALA A 333 0.82 2.91 15.14
CA ALA A 333 -0.22 3.66 15.84
C ALA A 333 0.35 4.48 17.00
N LEU A 334 1.28 3.90 17.78
CA LEU A 334 1.98 4.58 18.86
C LEU A 334 2.80 5.76 18.34
N ALA A 335 3.54 5.58 17.25
CA ALA A 335 4.30 6.65 16.61
C ALA A 335 3.39 7.76 16.05
N THR A 336 2.27 7.39 15.42
CA THR A 336 1.27 8.34 14.91
C THR A 336 0.72 9.21 16.04
N ARG A 337 0.45 8.60 17.21
CA ARG A 337 -0.03 9.33 18.39
C ARG A 337 1.06 10.22 19.00
N ALA A 338 2.29 9.73 19.08
CA ALA A 338 3.42 10.48 19.61
C ALA A 338 3.85 11.65 18.70
N ARG A 339 3.42 11.67 17.43
CA ARG A 339 3.80 12.71 16.47
C ARG A 339 3.17 14.07 16.80
N GLY A 340 4.00 15.10 16.97
CA GLY A 340 3.56 16.48 17.19
C GLY A 340 4.46 17.22 18.18
N ASN A 341 4.18 18.50 18.38
CA ASN A 341 5.01 19.39 19.21
C ASN A 341 4.28 19.90 20.47
N THR A 342 3.12 19.34 20.83
CA THR A 342 2.42 19.70 22.07
C THR A 342 3.11 19.10 23.30
N THR A 343 2.78 19.59 24.50
CA THR A 343 3.30 19.05 25.76
C THR A 343 2.95 17.56 25.93
N GLU A 344 1.72 17.17 25.57
CA GLU A 344 1.26 15.78 25.63
C GLU A 344 2.02 14.88 24.65
N ASN A 345 2.20 15.33 23.40
CA ASN A 345 2.96 14.58 22.40
C ASN A 345 4.42 14.38 22.84
N ARG A 346 5.05 15.41 23.43
CA ARG A 346 6.43 15.29 23.93
C ARG A 346 6.54 14.36 25.13
N ALA A 347 5.55 14.34 26.02
CA ALA A 347 5.50 13.37 27.11
C ALA A 347 5.37 11.95 26.56
N LEU A 348 4.44 11.73 25.62
CA LEU A 348 4.25 10.43 24.99
C LEU A 348 5.46 9.99 24.17
N GLN A 349 6.20 10.90 23.51
CA GLN A 349 7.45 10.56 22.82
C GLN A 349 8.50 9.99 23.79
N LYS A 350 8.65 10.58 24.98
CA LYS A 350 9.58 10.08 26.00
C LYS A 350 9.25 8.65 26.44
N GLU A 351 7.97 8.29 26.46
CA GLU A 351 7.52 6.94 26.77
C GLU A 351 7.59 5.98 25.57
N ALA A 352 7.25 6.47 24.38
CA ALA A 352 7.16 5.67 23.16
C ALA A 352 8.53 5.31 22.59
N ILE A 353 9.52 6.22 22.62
CA ILE A 353 10.84 5.98 22.02
C ILE A 353 11.51 4.70 22.58
N PRO A 354 11.59 4.48 23.91
CA PRO A 354 12.14 3.24 24.46
C PRO A 354 11.39 1.97 24.02
N LEU A 355 10.06 2.06 23.89
CA LEU A 355 9.24 0.93 23.42
C LEU A 355 9.49 0.62 21.95
N LEU A 356 9.62 1.66 21.12
CA LEU A 356 9.95 1.55 19.70
C LEU A 356 11.39 1.03 19.50
N GLN A 357 12.36 1.46 20.32
CA GLN A 357 13.71 0.91 20.32
C GLN A 357 13.71 -0.59 20.64
N LYS A 358 12.95 -1.01 21.65
CA LYS A 358 12.79 -2.44 21.98
C LYS A 358 12.16 -3.24 20.85
N ALA A 359 11.25 -2.64 20.07
CA ALA A 359 10.63 -3.30 18.91
C ALA A 359 11.62 -3.55 17.75
N LEU A 360 12.80 -2.93 17.76
CA LEU A 360 13.87 -3.23 16.80
C LEU A 360 14.50 -4.62 17.03
N ASP A 361 14.31 -5.22 18.21
CA ASP A 361 14.76 -6.58 18.54
C ASP A 361 13.72 -7.66 18.18
N ASP A 362 12.62 -7.29 17.51
CA ASP A 362 11.55 -8.24 17.17
C ASP A 362 12.03 -9.29 16.15
N LYS A 363 11.50 -10.51 16.28
CA LYS A 363 11.81 -11.62 15.35
C LYS A 363 11.23 -11.40 13.95
N SER A 364 10.19 -10.59 13.83
CA SER A 364 9.55 -10.26 12.57
C SER A 364 10.20 -9.03 11.95
N LEU A 365 10.76 -9.19 10.74
CA LEU A 365 11.35 -8.08 9.98
C LEU A 365 10.36 -6.93 9.73
N GLU A 366 9.06 -7.23 9.59
CA GLU A 366 8.01 -6.22 9.41
C GLU A 366 7.92 -5.29 10.63
N VAL A 367 8.06 -5.84 11.85
CA VAL A 367 8.00 -5.04 13.09
C VAL A 367 9.27 -4.20 13.22
N VAL A 368 10.44 -4.77 12.90
CA VAL A 368 11.72 -4.05 12.95
C VAL A 368 11.73 -2.88 11.96
N VAL A 369 11.28 -3.10 10.72
CA VAL A 369 11.16 -2.05 9.70
C VAL A 369 10.21 -0.96 10.18
N GLU A 370 9.03 -1.32 10.67
CA GLU A 370 8.05 -0.34 11.16
C GLU A 370 8.59 0.46 12.36
N ALA A 371 9.33 -0.18 13.25
CA ALA A 371 9.92 0.47 14.42
C ALA A 371 11.02 1.46 14.00
N ALA A 372 11.87 1.10 13.04
CA ALA A 372 12.88 2.01 12.49
C ALA A 372 12.23 3.21 11.79
N GLU A 373 11.18 2.98 10.98
CA GLU A 373 10.43 4.06 10.33
C GLU A 373 9.71 4.97 11.34
N ALA A 374 9.13 4.39 12.38
CA ALA A 374 8.50 5.12 13.49
C ALA A 374 9.48 6.05 14.20
N LEU A 375 10.66 5.55 14.56
CA LEU A 375 11.73 6.35 15.20
C LEU A 375 12.22 7.48 14.29
N GLY A 376 12.39 7.19 12.99
CA GLY A 376 12.74 8.19 11.99
C GLY A 376 11.67 9.27 11.82
N THR A 377 10.40 8.90 11.85
CA THR A 377 9.25 9.82 11.73
C THR A 377 9.12 10.74 12.94
N LEU A 378 9.45 10.24 14.12
CA LEU A 378 9.48 11.04 15.35
C LEU A 378 10.70 11.96 15.43
N GLY A 379 11.73 11.73 14.61
CA GLY A 379 12.99 12.48 14.71
C GLY A 379 13.73 12.19 16.01
N ALA A 380 13.59 10.96 16.54
CA ALA A 380 14.19 10.52 17.80
C ALA A 380 15.72 10.40 17.67
N ALA A 381 16.44 11.49 17.89
CA ALA A 381 17.90 11.52 17.84
C ALA A 381 18.53 10.53 18.83
N GLU A 382 17.88 10.30 19.98
CA GLU A 382 18.34 9.33 20.99
C GLU A 382 18.33 7.88 20.47
N ALA A 383 17.58 7.58 19.41
CA ALA A 383 17.58 6.27 18.76
C ALA A 383 18.73 6.06 17.77
N GLY A 384 19.51 7.11 17.48
CA GLY A 384 20.63 7.11 16.55
C GLY A 384 21.62 5.95 16.72
N PRO A 385 22.10 5.62 17.94
CA PRO A 385 23.01 4.50 18.15
C PRO A 385 22.40 3.15 17.73
N VAL A 386 21.17 2.86 18.15
CA VAL A 386 20.50 1.58 17.84
C VAL A 386 20.19 1.47 16.34
N LEU A 387 19.78 2.58 15.70
CA LEU A 387 19.58 2.63 14.25
C LEU A 387 20.89 2.43 13.48
N THR A 388 22.02 2.92 14.01
CA THR A 388 23.34 2.71 13.42
C THR A 388 23.76 1.23 13.52
N ASP A 389 23.45 0.54 14.62
CA ASP A 389 23.71 -0.89 14.75
C ASP A 389 22.87 -1.72 13.76
N LEU A 390 21.65 -1.30 13.44
CA LEU A 390 20.80 -1.95 12.43
C LEU A 390 21.37 -1.88 11.01
N LEU A 391 22.33 -1.00 10.72
CA LEU A 391 23.07 -1.01 9.45
C LEU A 391 23.92 -2.27 9.26
N ARG A 392 24.04 -3.14 10.28
CA ARG A 392 24.72 -4.44 10.19
C ARG A 392 23.75 -5.61 10.04
N HIS A 393 22.45 -5.35 9.94
CA HIS A 393 21.44 -6.38 9.86
C HIS A 393 21.53 -7.19 8.54
N GLY A 394 21.29 -8.50 8.60
CA GLY A 394 21.43 -9.38 7.43
C GLY A 394 20.45 -9.07 6.29
N ALA A 395 19.25 -8.59 6.62
CA ALA A 395 18.23 -8.22 5.65
C ALA A 395 18.42 -6.78 5.13
N GLU A 396 18.51 -6.62 3.81
CA GLU A 396 18.72 -5.33 3.15
C GLU A 396 17.62 -4.30 3.45
N ASN A 397 16.36 -4.74 3.47
CA ASN A 397 15.22 -3.87 3.77
C ASN A 397 15.34 -3.21 5.16
N VAL A 398 15.80 -3.94 6.17
CA VAL A 398 16.04 -3.39 7.52
C VAL A 398 17.16 -2.36 7.48
N ARG A 399 18.29 -2.66 6.82
CA ARG A 399 19.42 -1.72 6.70
C ARG A 399 19.02 -0.43 5.98
N HIS A 400 18.25 -0.56 4.90
CA HIS A 400 17.77 0.58 4.14
C HIS A 400 16.82 1.46 4.96
N THR A 401 15.84 0.86 5.67
CA THR A 401 14.95 1.63 6.54
C THR A 401 15.71 2.29 7.68
N ALA A 402 16.70 1.61 8.28
CA ALA A 402 17.57 2.21 9.30
C ALA A 402 18.34 3.42 8.74
N ALA A 403 18.92 3.31 7.53
CA ALA A 403 19.60 4.43 6.86
C ALA A 403 18.66 5.62 6.59
N GLN A 404 17.42 5.36 6.15
CA GLN A 404 16.41 6.39 5.95
C GLN A 404 15.96 7.05 7.27
N ALA A 405 15.88 6.28 8.35
CA ALA A 405 15.58 6.81 9.68
C ALA A 405 16.74 7.70 10.18
N LEU A 406 17.98 7.28 9.95
CA LEU A 406 19.19 8.06 10.26
C LEU A 406 19.26 9.38 9.50
N GLU A 407 18.79 9.45 8.26
CA GLU A 407 18.74 10.73 7.53
C GLU A 407 17.88 11.81 8.24
N ARG A 408 16.91 11.39 9.06
CA ARG A 408 16.02 12.27 9.82
C ARG A 408 16.44 12.48 11.27
N THR A 409 17.27 11.60 11.81
CA THR A 409 17.61 11.54 13.25
C THR A 409 19.08 11.82 13.53
N ALA A 410 19.96 11.71 12.53
CA ALA A 410 21.40 11.71 12.76
C ALA A 410 21.94 13.04 13.29
N ASP A 411 22.84 12.91 14.26
CA ASP A 411 23.68 13.96 14.80
C ASP A 411 25.18 13.70 14.49
N ALA A 412 26.04 14.64 14.87
CA ALA A 412 27.47 14.54 14.61
C ALA A 412 28.17 13.39 15.36
N GLY A 413 27.60 12.89 16.46
CA GLY A 413 28.15 11.76 17.21
C GLY A 413 28.09 10.44 16.44
N LEU A 414 27.21 10.35 15.44
CA LEU A 414 27.02 9.14 14.63
C LEU A 414 27.89 9.10 13.36
N LEU A 415 28.63 10.17 13.05
CA LEU A 415 29.29 10.33 11.76
C LEU A 415 30.26 9.20 11.40
N ASP A 416 31.04 8.69 12.35
CA ASP A 416 31.94 7.56 12.10
C ASP A 416 31.17 6.26 11.78
N GLY A 417 30.01 6.04 12.43
CA GLY A 417 29.12 4.92 12.14
C GLY A 417 28.49 5.02 10.75
N LEU A 418 27.99 6.22 10.39
CA LEU A 418 27.42 6.49 9.07
C LEU A 418 28.46 6.32 7.95
N VAL A 419 29.67 6.83 8.16
CA VAL A 419 30.78 6.73 7.21
C VAL A 419 31.20 5.27 6.99
N LYS A 420 31.23 4.46 8.05
CA LYS A 420 31.45 3.02 7.93
C LYS A 420 30.32 2.32 7.17
N GLY A 421 29.08 2.76 7.35
CA GLY A 421 27.92 2.23 6.63
C GLY A 421 27.97 2.48 5.11
N LEU A 422 28.78 3.43 4.62
CA LEU A 422 29.01 3.62 3.19
C LEU A 422 29.73 2.43 2.52
N ASP A 423 30.21 1.45 3.29
CA ASP A 423 30.74 0.18 2.78
C ASP A 423 29.64 -0.87 2.49
N ASP A 424 28.35 -0.52 2.66
CA ASP A 424 27.23 -1.44 2.38
C ASP A 424 27.19 -1.87 0.92
N THR A 425 26.77 -3.11 0.66
CA THR A 425 26.63 -3.66 -0.69
C THR A 425 25.47 -3.01 -1.46
N SER A 426 24.43 -2.53 -0.77
CA SER A 426 23.23 -1.97 -1.38
C SER A 426 23.38 -0.47 -1.68
N GLY A 427 23.22 -0.10 -2.96
CA GLY A 427 23.22 1.30 -3.42
C GLY A 427 22.19 2.18 -2.70
N PRO A 428 20.91 1.75 -2.56
CA PRO A 428 19.90 2.47 -1.77
C PRO A 428 20.32 2.77 -0.32
N VAL A 429 20.99 1.83 0.36
CA VAL A 429 21.50 2.06 1.73
C VAL A 429 22.56 3.16 1.72
N ARG A 430 23.56 3.05 0.83
CA ARG A 430 24.62 4.07 0.69
C ARG A 430 24.04 5.44 0.35
N PHE A 431 23.04 5.51 -0.54
CA PHE A 431 22.38 6.74 -0.94
C PHE A 431 21.78 7.49 0.26
N SER A 432 21.01 6.79 1.11
CA SER A 432 20.42 7.39 2.32
C SER A 432 21.48 7.79 3.34
N LEU A 433 22.55 7.00 3.51
CA LEU A 433 23.64 7.33 4.43
C LEU A 433 24.41 8.59 4.01
N VAL A 434 24.61 8.82 2.70
CA VAL A 434 25.21 10.08 2.21
C VAL A 434 24.34 11.28 2.64
N GLY A 435 23.01 11.17 2.56
CA GLY A 435 22.08 12.20 3.05
C GLY A 435 22.18 12.41 4.56
N ALA A 436 22.24 11.32 5.34
CA ALA A 436 22.39 11.38 6.80
C ALA A 436 23.70 12.07 7.23
N ILE A 437 24.80 11.85 6.51
CA ILE A 437 26.08 12.52 6.76
C ILE A 437 25.95 14.03 6.56
N SER A 438 25.29 14.50 5.49
CA SER A 438 25.05 15.94 5.28
C SER A 438 24.34 16.57 6.48
N LYS A 439 23.26 15.92 6.93
CA LYS A 439 22.44 16.39 8.06
C LYS A 439 23.26 16.48 9.34
N ALA A 440 24.02 15.43 9.66
CA ALA A 440 24.88 15.38 10.83
C ALA A 440 26.00 16.45 10.80
N LEU A 441 26.57 16.72 9.61
CA LEU A 441 27.60 17.75 9.42
C LEU A 441 27.07 19.18 9.55
N ALA A 442 25.83 19.43 9.13
CA ALA A 442 25.21 20.76 9.17
C ALA A 442 24.81 21.19 10.60
N GLY A 443 24.51 20.24 11.47
CA GLY A 443 23.96 20.49 12.81
C GLY A 443 24.97 20.75 13.92
N SER A 444 26.28 20.55 13.70
CA SER A 444 27.26 20.51 14.80
C SER A 444 28.28 21.64 14.78
N LYS A 445 28.49 22.22 15.97
CA LYS A 445 29.56 23.17 16.29
C LYS A 445 30.84 22.48 16.79
N GLU A 446 30.78 21.18 17.10
CA GLU A 446 31.83 20.44 17.82
C GLU A 446 32.70 19.55 16.93
N ILE A 447 32.53 19.63 15.60
CA ILE A 447 33.34 18.86 14.66
C ILE A 447 34.72 19.51 14.48
N THR A 448 35.78 18.75 14.77
CA THR A 448 37.16 19.20 14.50
C THR A 448 37.45 19.27 13.00
N ILE A 449 38.41 20.12 12.62
CA ILE A 449 38.85 20.27 11.22
C ILE A 449 39.31 18.91 10.65
N GLU A 450 40.02 18.12 11.44
CA GLU A 450 40.56 16.83 11.01
C GLU A 450 39.46 15.79 10.76
N GLN A 451 38.45 15.70 11.65
CA GLN A 451 37.29 14.84 11.45
C GLN A 451 36.51 15.25 10.19
N ARG A 452 36.25 16.56 10.02
CA ARG A 452 35.59 17.08 8.83
C ARG A 452 36.36 16.69 7.57
N LYS A 453 37.68 16.89 7.55
CA LYS A 453 38.55 16.53 6.43
C LYS A 453 38.44 15.04 6.11
N ARG A 454 38.56 14.16 7.11
CA ARG A 454 38.45 12.70 6.96
C ARG A 454 37.13 12.28 6.30
N TRP A 455 36.00 12.81 6.77
CA TRP A 455 34.69 12.45 6.22
C TRP A 455 34.47 13.01 4.82
N LEU A 456 34.91 14.25 4.54
CA LEU A 456 34.86 14.83 3.19
C LEU A 456 35.74 14.04 2.21
N THR A 457 36.91 13.56 2.63
CA THR A 457 37.74 12.66 1.81
C THR A 457 37.00 11.36 1.47
N ARG A 458 36.25 10.78 2.41
CA ARG A 458 35.42 9.60 2.12
C ARG A 458 34.32 9.93 1.12
N LEU A 459 33.62 11.06 1.28
CA LEU A 459 32.58 11.48 0.33
C LEU A 459 33.13 11.73 -1.08
N VAL A 460 34.35 12.27 -1.20
CA VAL A 460 35.05 12.39 -2.49
C VAL A 460 35.28 11.00 -3.10
N GLN A 461 35.76 10.03 -2.31
CA GLN A 461 35.95 8.65 -2.79
C GLN A 461 34.63 8.01 -3.26
N VAL A 462 33.53 8.22 -2.52
CA VAL A 462 32.20 7.75 -2.94
C VAL A 462 31.82 8.40 -4.25
N MET A 463 31.93 9.73 -4.37
CA MET A 463 31.62 10.46 -5.61
C MET A 463 32.44 9.97 -6.82
N THR A 464 33.69 9.55 -6.65
CA THR A 464 34.55 9.13 -7.76
C THR A 464 34.47 7.65 -8.10
N SER A 465 34.15 6.79 -7.12
CA SER A 465 34.41 5.36 -7.23
C SER A 465 33.23 4.46 -6.89
N ASP A 466 32.10 4.99 -6.42
CA ASP A 466 30.89 4.18 -6.19
C ASP A 466 30.34 3.62 -7.52
N GLU A 467 29.82 2.41 -7.47
CA GLU A 467 29.23 1.72 -8.62
C GLU A 467 27.90 2.34 -9.06
N ASP A 468 27.14 2.92 -8.11
CA ASP A 468 25.84 3.52 -8.37
C ASP A 468 25.96 5.02 -8.65
N VAL A 469 25.60 5.41 -9.86
CA VAL A 469 25.55 6.81 -10.33
C VAL A 469 24.71 7.70 -9.41
N ALA A 470 23.60 7.20 -8.88
CA ALA A 470 22.74 7.96 -7.99
C ALA A 470 23.44 8.27 -6.67
N VAL A 471 24.20 7.32 -6.12
CA VAL A 471 25.01 7.50 -4.90
C VAL A 471 26.12 8.52 -5.15
N ARG A 472 26.82 8.41 -6.29
CA ARG A 472 27.84 9.41 -6.68
C ARG A 472 27.27 10.81 -6.83
N THR A 473 26.09 10.92 -7.46
CA THR A 473 25.40 12.19 -7.68
C THR A 473 24.97 12.80 -6.34
N ARG A 474 24.47 11.97 -5.42
CA ARG A 474 24.13 12.41 -4.05
C ARG A 474 25.38 12.88 -3.29
N ALA A 475 26.50 12.17 -3.42
CA ALA A 475 27.77 12.56 -2.80
C ALA A 475 28.28 13.91 -3.34
N ALA A 476 28.22 14.14 -4.66
CA ALA A 476 28.54 15.43 -5.26
C ALA A 476 27.67 16.57 -4.68
N SER A 477 26.35 16.35 -4.54
CA SER A 477 25.44 17.31 -3.91
C SER A 477 25.87 17.66 -2.49
N VAL A 478 26.13 16.65 -1.67
CA VAL A 478 26.52 16.84 -0.27
C VAL A 478 27.87 17.55 -0.15
N LEU A 479 28.85 17.23 -1.01
CA LEU A 479 30.11 17.96 -1.08
C LEU A 479 29.90 19.45 -1.44
N GLY A 480 28.91 19.77 -2.27
CA GLY A 480 28.50 21.15 -2.54
C GLY A 480 27.94 21.88 -1.32
N GLU A 481 27.11 21.18 -0.53
CA GLU A 481 26.45 21.71 0.67
C GLU A 481 27.43 21.91 1.85
N CYS A 482 28.27 20.91 2.15
CA CYS A 482 29.09 20.87 3.36
C CYS A 482 30.61 20.90 3.12
N GLY A 483 31.06 20.75 1.88
CA GLY A 483 32.47 20.80 1.50
C GLY A 483 33.01 22.23 1.42
N GLY A 484 34.29 22.32 1.07
CA GLY A 484 35.04 23.56 0.96
C GLY A 484 36.04 23.55 -0.21
N PRO A 485 36.93 24.56 -0.26
CA PRO A 485 37.98 24.72 -1.25
C PRO A 485 38.71 23.44 -1.68
N ASP A 486 39.07 22.60 -0.71
CA ASP A 486 39.87 21.40 -0.89
C ASP A 486 39.21 20.33 -1.76
N GLN A 487 37.89 20.42 -1.98
CA GLN A 487 37.13 19.45 -2.79
C GLN A 487 36.93 19.90 -4.25
N LEU A 488 37.29 21.14 -4.59
CA LEU A 488 37.01 21.70 -5.92
C LEU A 488 37.76 20.97 -7.05
N GLU A 489 39.01 20.56 -6.82
CA GLU A 489 39.77 19.80 -7.81
C GLU A 489 39.13 18.45 -8.13
N ALA A 490 38.67 17.73 -7.09
CA ALA A 490 38.00 16.44 -7.27
C ALA A 490 36.66 16.60 -8.01
N LEU A 491 35.86 17.61 -7.65
CA LEU A 491 34.60 17.93 -8.34
C LEU A 491 34.87 18.29 -9.80
N TRP A 492 35.90 19.08 -10.08
CA TRP A 492 36.28 19.44 -11.44
C TRP A 492 36.70 18.23 -12.28
N GLY A 493 37.47 17.30 -11.70
CA GLY A 493 37.82 16.04 -12.37
C GLY A 493 36.58 15.25 -12.80
N VAL A 494 35.52 15.22 -11.97
CA VAL A 494 34.24 14.59 -12.32
C VAL A 494 33.53 15.35 -13.45
N VAL A 495 33.51 16.69 -13.40
CA VAL A 495 32.94 17.54 -14.47
C VAL A 495 33.62 17.28 -15.82
N GLN A 496 34.91 16.94 -15.82
CA GLN A 496 35.69 16.66 -17.04
C GLN A 496 35.62 15.20 -17.50
N SER A 497 35.25 14.26 -16.64
CA SER A 497 35.36 12.80 -16.89
C SER A 497 34.54 12.26 -18.07
N GLY A 498 33.60 13.03 -18.63
CA GLY A 498 32.89 12.69 -19.88
C GLY A 498 31.87 11.55 -19.81
N THR A 499 31.80 10.78 -18.73
CA THR A 499 31.06 9.51 -18.67
C THR A 499 29.55 9.67 -18.39
N GLU A 500 29.13 10.64 -17.57
CA GLU A 500 27.74 10.71 -17.06
C GLU A 500 27.22 12.15 -16.86
N GLY A 501 26.25 12.54 -17.68
CA GLY A 501 25.75 13.93 -17.71
C GLY A 501 25.14 14.43 -16.40
N ARG A 502 24.30 13.63 -15.73
CA ARG A 502 23.66 14.05 -14.45
C ARG A 502 24.67 14.26 -13.33
N LEU A 503 25.67 13.39 -13.23
CA LEU A 503 26.73 13.50 -12.23
C LEU A 503 27.61 14.73 -12.51
N GLN A 504 27.96 15.00 -13.77
CA GLN A 504 28.74 16.17 -14.18
C GLN A 504 28.02 17.49 -13.85
N GLU A 505 26.73 17.57 -14.18
CA GLU A 505 25.93 18.75 -13.89
C GLU A 505 25.87 18.99 -12.38
N LYS A 506 25.64 17.92 -11.58
CA LYS A 506 25.59 18.04 -10.13
C LYS A 506 26.94 18.39 -9.50
N ALA A 507 28.04 17.83 -10.01
CA ALA A 507 29.38 18.17 -9.57
C ALA A 507 29.71 19.64 -9.87
N TRP A 508 29.28 20.15 -11.03
CA TRP A 508 29.41 21.55 -11.39
C TRP A 508 28.58 22.47 -10.47
N GLU A 509 27.31 22.13 -10.21
CA GLU A 509 26.49 22.85 -9.23
C GLU A 509 27.14 22.88 -7.84
N ALA A 510 27.71 21.76 -7.41
CA ALA A 510 28.42 21.67 -6.14
C ALA A 510 29.66 22.58 -6.08
N MET A 511 30.43 22.69 -7.16
CA MET A 511 31.53 23.66 -7.25
C MET A 511 31.01 25.09 -7.10
N LEU A 512 29.90 25.42 -7.76
CA LEU A 512 29.27 26.74 -7.67
C LEU A 512 28.80 27.06 -6.24
N ASP A 513 28.24 26.08 -5.53
CA ASP A 513 27.81 26.24 -4.14
C ASP A 513 28.99 26.40 -3.18
N VAL A 514 30.12 25.71 -3.41
CA VAL A 514 31.36 25.90 -2.65
C VAL A 514 31.95 27.29 -2.89
N LEU A 515 32.13 27.69 -4.16
CA LEU A 515 32.73 28.98 -4.53
C LEU A 515 31.83 30.16 -4.15
N GLY A 516 30.50 30.02 -4.26
CA GLY A 516 29.55 31.06 -3.83
C GLY A 516 29.52 31.27 -2.32
N ARG A 517 29.88 30.25 -1.52
CA ARG A 517 30.06 30.36 -0.06
C ARG A 517 31.45 30.86 0.33
N ALA A 518 32.45 30.74 -0.56
CA ALA A 518 33.78 31.24 -0.32
C ALA A 518 33.75 32.78 -0.18
N THR A 519 34.67 33.31 0.62
CA THR A 519 34.91 34.75 0.78
C THR A 519 36.19 35.21 0.08
N ASN A 520 36.91 34.28 -0.56
CA ASN A 520 38.20 34.52 -1.17
C ASN A 520 38.07 34.73 -2.68
N LEU A 521 38.08 35.99 -3.11
CA LEU A 521 38.01 36.35 -4.54
C LEU A 521 39.14 35.72 -5.37
N LYS A 522 40.38 35.66 -4.85
CA LYS A 522 41.51 35.09 -5.60
C LYS A 522 41.26 33.63 -5.99
N GLN A 523 40.51 32.91 -5.17
CA GLN A 523 40.14 31.53 -5.47
C GLN A 523 39.13 31.45 -6.62
N VAL A 524 38.14 32.33 -6.64
CA VAL A 524 37.17 32.42 -7.74
C VAL A 524 37.88 32.80 -9.04
N GLU A 525 38.81 33.76 -8.98
CA GLU A 525 39.63 34.17 -10.14
C GLU A 525 40.54 33.04 -10.64
N ALA A 526 41.14 32.24 -9.75
CA ALA A 526 41.94 31.09 -10.16
C ALA A 526 41.11 30.06 -10.95
N TRP A 527 39.89 29.77 -10.48
CA TRP A 527 38.96 28.89 -11.19
C TRP A 527 38.44 29.50 -12.48
N ASP A 528 38.23 30.81 -12.52
CA ASP A 528 37.89 31.55 -13.74
C ASP A 528 38.97 31.37 -14.83
N GLN A 529 40.25 31.48 -14.45
CA GLN A 529 41.36 31.23 -15.37
C GLN A 529 41.41 29.78 -15.86
N GLU A 530 41.12 28.81 -14.98
CA GLU A 530 41.06 27.41 -15.39
C GLU A 530 39.90 27.17 -16.38
N LEU A 531 38.75 27.82 -16.21
CA LEU A 531 37.63 27.76 -17.16
C LEU A 531 38.00 28.37 -18.52
N ILE A 532 38.74 29.49 -18.54
CA ILE A 532 39.27 30.10 -19.78
C ILE A 532 40.18 29.11 -20.50
N LYS A 533 41.14 28.52 -19.78
CA LYS A 533 42.11 27.55 -20.31
C LYS A 533 41.41 26.34 -20.93
N ASN A 534 40.32 25.87 -20.33
CA ASN A 534 39.51 24.75 -20.83
C ASN A 534 38.40 25.16 -21.82
N LYS A 535 38.36 26.42 -22.26
CA LYS A 535 37.37 27.00 -23.20
C LYS A 535 35.91 26.85 -22.74
N GLN A 536 35.66 26.91 -21.44
CA GLN A 536 34.34 26.70 -20.83
C GLN A 536 33.58 28.02 -20.61
N LEU A 537 33.33 28.77 -21.68
CA LEU A 537 32.76 30.12 -21.61
C LEU A 537 31.37 30.16 -20.94
N GLY A 538 30.48 29.22 -21.28
CA GLY A 538 29.16 29.13 -20.64
C GLY A 538 29.22 28.85 -19.13
N ARG A 539 30.14 27.99 -18.68
CA ARG A 539 30.35 27.72 -17.24
C ARG A 539 30.96 28.93 -16.53
N ARG A 540 31.79 29.71 -17.22
CA ARG A 540 32.35 30.96 -16.71
C ARG A 540 31.25 31.96 -16.36
N VAL A 541 30.24 32.09 -17.22
CA VAL A 541 29.04 32.90 -16.95
C VAL A 541 28.28 32.38 -15.72
N GLN A 542 28.08 31.07 -15.62
CA GLN A 542 27.38 30.46 -14.48
C GLN A 542 28.13 30.68 -13.15
N LEU A 543 29.47 30.56 -13.17
CA LEU A 543 30.33 30.83 -12.01
C LEU A 543 30.14 32.23 -11.46
N TRP A 544 30.40 33.24 -12.30
CA TRP A 544 30.30 34.62 -11.86
C TRP A 544 28.87 35.03 -11.50
N SER A 545 27.88 34.47 -12.21
CA SER A 545 26.47 34.72 -11.89
C SER A 545 26.12 34.22 -10.48
N ARG A 546 26.53 33.00 -10.12
CA ARG A 546 26.27 32.44 -8.78
C ARG A 546 27.02 33.20 -7.68
N VAL A 547 28.30 33.47 -7.89
CA VAL A 547 29.15 34.17 -6.92
C VAL A 547 28.62 35.59 -6.69
N TYR A 548 28.33 36.33 -7.76
CA TYR A 548 27.75 37.67 -7.68
C TYR A 548 26.44 37.65 -6.89
N ALA A 549 25.48 36.80 -7.24
CA ALA A 549 24.19 36.72 -6.57
C ALA A 549 24.33 36.46 -5.05
N ARG A 550 25.23 35.56 -4.64
CA ARG A 550 25.48 35.24 -3.22
C ARG A 550 26.16 36.38 -2.45
N TRP A 551 27.10 37.07 -3.09
CA TRP A 551 27.88 38.12 -2.42
C TRP A 551 27.16 39.46 -2.39
N GLU A 552 26.30 39.72 -3.37
CA GLU A 552 25.42 40.89 -3.44
C GLU A 552 24.51 41.00 -2.20
N GLU A 553 23.97 39.87 -1.74
CA GLU A 553 23.10 39.78 -0.55
C GLU A 553 23.86 40.07 0.76
N ARG A 554 25.19 40.09 0.73
CA ARG A 554 26.05 40.18 1.91
C ARG A 554 26.70 41.56 2.04
N ALA A 555 26.30 42.28 3.09
CA ALA A 555 26.84 43.62 3.37
C ALA A 555 28.37 43.62 3.58
N ASP A 556 28.94 42.53 4.12
CA ASP A 556 30.38 42.37 4.35
C ASP A 556 31.17 42.06 3.08
N GLN A 557 30.51 41.79 1.95
CA GLN A 557 31.14 41.39 0.68
C GLN A 557 30.93 42.41 -0.45
N ARG A 558 30.50 43.65 -0.18
CA ARG A 558 30.17 44.64 -1.23
C ARG A 558 31.30 44.90 -2.24
N GLU A 559 32.54 44.99 -1.77
CA GLU A 559 33.70 45.20 -2.65
C GLU A 559 33.92 43.97 -3.55
N ASN A 560 33.92 42.78 -2.95
CA ASN A 560 34.03 41.51 -3.66
C ASN A 560 32.87 41.29 -4.63
N ALA A 561 31.64 41.69 -4.28
CA ALA A 561 30.46 41.64 -5.15
C ALA A 561 30.62 42.55 -6.38
N THR A 562 31.22 43.74 -6.20
CA THR A 562 31.54 44.64 -7.32
C THR A 562 32.59 44.02 -8.26
N GLN A 563 33.59 43.34 -7.71
CA GLN A 563 34.57 42.60 -8.52
C GLN A 563 33.96 41.37 -9.21
N ALA A 564 33.06 40.66 -8.54
CA ALA A 564 32.31 39.54 -9.13
C ALA A 564 31.37 40.01 -10.26
N LEU A 565 30.75 41.19 -10.13
CA LEU A 565 29.97 41.82 -11.19
C LEU A 565 30.85 42.14 -12.41
N ALA A 566 32.06 42.67 -12.19
CA ALA A 566 33.03 42.88 -13.27
C ALA A 566 33.41 41.58 -13.97
N GLY A 567 33.65 40.50 -13.19
CA GLY A 567 33.87 39.16 -13.72
C GLY A 567 32.71 38.64 -14.56
N LEU A 568 31.47 38.83 -14.11
CA LEU A 568 30.25 38.43 -14.83
C LEU A 568 30.08 39.17 -16.16
N VAL A 569 30.27 40.50 -16.15
CA VAL A 569 30.25 41.32 -17.38
C VAL A 569 31.32 40.84 -18.35
N GLY A 570 32.53 40.59 -17.86
CA GLY A 570 33.61 40.03 -18.67
C GLY A 570 33.23 38.68 -19.28
N ALA A 571 32.71 37.76 -18.47
CA ALA A 571 32.33 36.42 -18.92
C ALA A 571 31.20 36.44 -19.98
N GLN A 572 30.18 37.27 -19.80
CA GLN A 572 29.10 37.43 -20.79
C GLN A 572 29.61 38.02 -22.11
N THR A 573 30.54 38.97 -22.02
CA THR A 573 31.17 39.59 -23.19
C THR A 573 32.04 38.58 -23.94
N ASP A 574 32.81 37.74 -23.22
CA ASP A 574 33.63 36.68 -23.81
C ASP A 574 32.77 35.56 -24.43
N ASP A 575 31.60 35.25 -23.86
CA ASP A 575 30.63 34.27 -24.38
C ASP A 575 29.81 34.80 -25.58
N GLY A 576 30.06 36.04 -26.04
CA GLY A 576 29.36 36.64 -27.18
C GLY A 576 27.99 37.28 -26.84
N LYS A 577 27.55 37.22 -25.58
CA LYS A 577 26.21 37.63 -25.14
C LYS A 577 26.18 39.08 -24.65
N TRP A 578 26.51 40.02 -25.54
CA TRP A 578 26.57 41.43 -25.18
C TRP A 578 25.23 42.00 -24.69
N GLN A 579 24.10 41.47 -25.15
CA GLN A 579 22.76 41.89 -24.70
C GLN A 579 22.54 41.62 -23.21
N ALA A 580 23.10 40.52 -22.69
CA ALA A 580 23.07 40.21 -21.27
C ALA A 580 24.14 40.99 -20.48
N ALA A 581 25.28 41.31 -21.11
CA ALA A 581 26.37 42.04 -20.48
C ALA A 581 26.08 43.54 -20.29
N ALA A 582 25.37 44.19 -21.22
CA ALA A 582 25.13 45.63 -21.23
C ALA A 582 24.43 46.18 -19.95
N PRO A 583 23.29 45.65 -19.49
CA PRO A 583 22.64 46.16 -18.26
C PRO A 583 23.48 45.91 -17.00
N LEU A 584 24.25 44.82 -16.96
CA LEU A 584 25.18 44.53 -15.88
C LEU A 584 26.37 45.50 -15.89
N GLY A 585 26.85 45.87 -17.08
CA GLY A 585 27.91 46.87 -17.28
C GLY A 585 27.52 48.26 -16.81
N GLN A 586 26.26 48.69 -17.00
CA GLN A 586 25.73 49.91 -16.42
C GLN A 586 25.74 49.90 -14.90
N THR A 587 25.25 48.80 -14.33
CA THR A 587 25.24 48.61 -12.88
C THR A 587 26.66 48.67 -12.33
N LEU A 588 27.62 48.06 -13.03
CA LEU A 588 29.04 48.09 -12.68
C LEU A 588 29.63 49.51 -12.77
N LEU A 589 29.27 50.29 -13.79
CA LEU A 589 29.77 51.65 -13.99
C LEU A 589 29.43 52.56 -12.81
N VAL A 590 28.18 52.49 -12.33
CA VAL A 590 27.73 53.25 -11.16
C VAL A 590 28.56 52.90 -9.93
N ARG A 591 28.84 51.61 -9.69
CA ARG A 591 29.63 51.15 -8.55
C ARG A 591 31.11 51.51 -8.65
N CYS A 592 31.69 51.37 -9.85
CA CYS A 592 33.10 51.68 -10.10
C CYS A 592 33.39 53.18 -10.08
N ALA A 593 32.39 54.04 -10.26
CA ALA A 593 32.53 55.49 -10.13
C ALA A 593 33.10 55.88 -8.76
N GLU A 594 32.70 55.15 -7.71
CA GLU A 594 33.08 55.38 -6.31
C GLU A 594 34.37 54.63 -5.90
N ALA A 595 34.83 53.66 -6.69
CA ALA A 595 35.88 52.70 -6.33
C ALA A 595 37.31 53.02 -6.88
N GLY A 596 37.54 54.26 -7.32
CA GLY A 596 38.86 54.73 -7.77
C GLY A 596 39.16 54.56 -9.28
N GLU A 597 40.26 55.18 -9.75
CA GLU A 597 40.57 55.36 -11.18
C GLU A 597 40.82 54.04 -11.93
N ALA A 598 41.55 53.10 -11.31
CA ALA A 598 41.86 51.81 -11.93
C ALA A 598 40.61 50.92 -12.13
N ALA A 599 39.68 50.92 -11.17
CA ALA A 599 38.42 50.19 -11.28
C ALA A 599 37.53 50.79 -12.38
N ARG A 600 37.44 52.13 -12.42
CA ARG A 600 36.73 52.87 -13.46
C ARG A 600 37.29 52.58 -14.86
N SER A 601 38.63 52.62 -15.02
CA SER A 601 39.29 52.31 -16.29
C SER A 601 38.98 50.90 -16.79
N ARG A 602 38.98 49.89 -15.90
CA ARG A 602 38.61 48.51 -16.25
C ARG A 602 37.15 48.38 -16.67
N CYS A 603 36.23 49.03 -15.96
CA CYS A 603 34.81 49.04 -16.31
C CYS A 603 34.56 49.67 -17.69
N LEU A 604 35.20 50.81 -17.96
CA LEU A 604 35.09 51.51 -19.24
C LEU A 604 35.59 50.65 -20.41
N LYS A 605 36.68 49.90 -20.23
CA LYS A 605 37.17 48.95 -21.25
C LYS A 605 36.17 47.83 -21.54
N LEU A 606 35.48 47.30 -20.53
CA LEU A 606 34.43 46.29 -20.72
C LEU A 606 33.23 46.86 -21.48
N LEU A 607 32.75 48.04 -21.10
CA LEU A 607 31.64 48.72 -21.80
C LEU A 607 31.99 49.08 -23.24
N LEU A 608 33.23 49.47 -23.50
CA LEU A 608 33.71 49.74 -24.85
C LEU A 608 33.69 48.47 -25.71
N ARG A 609 34.06 47.31 -25.13
CA ARG A 609 34.00 46.03 -25.82
C ARG A 609 32.56 45.61 -26.13
N ILE A 610 31.63 45.81 -25.20
CA ILE A 610 30.20 45.60 -25.41
C ILE A 610 29.69 46.51 -26.55
N ALA A 611 30.07 47.79 -26.56
CA ALA A 611 29.68 48.73 -27.60
C ALA A 611 30.21 48.31 -28.99
N HIS A 612 31.44 47.80 -29.08
CA HIS A 612 31.96 47.24 -30.33
C HIS A 612 31.16 46.01 -30.81
N MET A 613 30.77 45.12 -29.90
CA MET A 613 29.96 43.94 -30.24
C MET A 613 28.55 44.33 -30.68
N ALA A 614 27.90 45.24 -29.96
CA ALA A 614 26.59 45.78 -30.34
C ALA A 614 26.63 46.48 -31.71
N LEU A 615 27.72 47.20 -32.00
CA LEU A 615 27.95 47.82 -33.30
C LEU A 615 28.11 46.76 -34.41
N ALA A 616 28.86 45.69 -34.15
CA ALA A 616 29.04 44.58 -35.10
C ALA A 616 27.72 43.85 -35.41
N ASP A 617 26.84 43.73 -34.42
CA ASP A 617 25.48 43.18 -34.58
C ASP A 617 24.47 44.20 -35.14
N GLY A 618 24.91 45.42 -35.47
CA GLY A 618 24.06 46.47 -36.06
C GLY A 618 23.14 47.20 -35.06
N ASN A 619 23.27 46.97 -33.75
CA ASN A 619 22.43 47.60 -32.73
C ASN A 619 22.97 48.99 -32.33
N LYS A 620 22.80 49.96 -33.23
CA LYS A 620 23.28 51.34 -33.08
C LYS A 620 22.68 52.06 -31.87
N SER A 621 21.41 51.79 -31.54
CA SER A 621 20.74 52.43 -30.40
C SER A 621 21.40 52.08 -29.07
N GLU A 622 21.84 50.83 -28.90
CA GLU A 622 22.55 50.43 -27.69
C GLU A 622 23.95 51.06 -27.61
N VAL A 623 24.65 51.15 -28.75
CA VAL A 623 25.97 51.79 -28.81
C VAL A 623 25.89 53.25 -28.36
N LEU A 624 24.94 54.01 -28.88
CA LEU A 624 24.73 55.41 -28.51
C LEU A 624 24.34 55.56 -27.04
N ARG A 625 23.54 54.62 -26.51
CA ARG A 625 23.16 54.58 -25.09
C ARG A 625 24.37 54.37 -24.19
N ILE A 626 25.20 53.36 -24.48
CA ILE A 626 26.43 53.08 -23.71
C ILE A 626 27.36 54.31 -23.74
N VAL A 627 27.58 54.92 -24.90
CA VAL A 627 28.43 56.12 -25.03
C VAL A 627 27.90 57.28 -24.19
N GLN A 628 26.58 57.49 -24.20
CA GLN A 628 25.94 58.55 -23.43
C GLN A 628 26.10 58.31 -21.91
N GLU A 629 25.98 57.07 -21.45
CA GLU A 629 26.10 56.70 -20.03
C GLU A 629 27.54 56.82 -19.52
N VAL A 630 28.55 56.46 -20.32
CA VAL A 630 29.96 56.56 -19.90
C VAL A 630 30.51 57.98 -19.91
N ARG A 631 29.87 58.91 -20.62
CA ARG A 631 30.38 60.28 -20.86
C ARG A 631 30.75 61.03 -19.59
N GLY A 632 29.98 60.86 -18.52
CA GLY A 632 30.23 61.49 -17.21
C GLY A 632 31.43 60.91 -16.44
N TYR A 633 31.97 59.77 -16.89
CA TYR A 633 33.04 59.03 -16.23
C TYR A 633 34.35 59.01 -17.02
N LEU A 634 34.35 59.52 -18.25
CA LEU A 634 35.51 59.58 -19.13
C LEU A 634 36.45 60.72 -18.76
N MET A 635 37.75 60.42 -18.70
CA MET A 635 38.83 61.40 -18.57
C MET A 635 39.52 61.60 -19.93
N PRO A 636 40.11 62.78 -20.20
CA PRO A 636 40.87 63.00 -21.43
C PRO A 636 41.94 61.92 -21.62
N GLY A 637 41.95 61.25 -22.77
CA GLY A 637 42.87 60.14 -23.05
C GLY A 637 42.33 59.13 -24.05
N PRO A 638 43.06 58.01 -24.26
CA PRO A 638 42.82 57.06 -25.34
C PRO A 638 41.41 56.45 -25.34
N LEU A 639 40.89 56.12 -24.15
CA LEU A 639 39.53 55.56 -24.04
C LEU A 639 38.46 56.52 -24.53
N THR A 640 38.61 57.82 -24.31
CA THR A 640 37.67 58.84 -24.77
C THR A 640 37.65 58.90 -26.30
N GLU A 641 38.82 58.83 -26.93
CA GLU A 641 38.94 58.76 -28.39
C GLU A 641 38.32 57.48 -28.97
N GLU A 642 38.51 56.35 -28.30
CA GLU A 642 37.94 55.07 -28.73
C GLU A 642 36.40 55.06 -28.63
N PHE A 643 35.81 55.57 -27.55
CA PHE A 643 34.35 55.71 -27.42
C PHE A 643 33.77 56.68 -28.45
N GLU A 644 34.47 57.78 -28.74
CA GLU A 644 34.09 58.73 -29.79
C GLU A 644 34.15 58.10 -31.19
N ALA A 645 35.17 57.30 -31.48
CA ALA A 645 35.27 56.56 -32.74
C ALA A 645 34.10 55.57 -32.91
N VAL A 646 33.73 54.84 -31.86
CA VAL A 646 32.57 53.92 -31.87
C VAL A 646 31.25 54.69 -32.03
N ARG A 647 31.08 55.84 -31.37
CA ARG A 647 29.92 56.74 -31.53
C ARG A 647 29.78 57.20 -32.97
N MET A 648 30.86 57.70 -33.57
CA MET A 648 30.87 58.22 -34.94
C MET A 648 30.51 57.14 -35.95
N LYS A 649 30.96 55.90 -35.75
CA LYS A 649 30.57 54.75 -36.60
C LYS A 649 29.08 54.41 -36.45
N ALA A 650 28.55 54.42 -35.23
CA ALA A 650 27.12 54.18 -34.99
C ALA A 650 26.21 55.29 -35.55
N SER A 651 26.73 56.50 -35.76
CA SER A 651 26.00 57.66 -36.30
C SER A 651 26.16 57.91 -37.80
N ARG A 652 27.07 57.23 -38.50
CA ARG A 652 27.45 57.53 -39.91
C ARG A 652 26.81 56.65 -40.99
N GLU A 653 25.98 55.69 -40.60
CA GLU A 653 25.15 54.85 -41.47
C GLU A 653 23.76 54.75 -40.86
#